data_AF-M0BXV3-F1
#
_entry.id   AF-M0BXV3-F1
#
_cell.length_a   1.000
_cell.length_b   1.000
_cell.length_c   1.000
_cell.angle_alpha   90.00
_cell.angle_beta   90.00
_cell.angle_gamma   90.00
#
_symmetry.space_group_name_H-M   'P 1'
#
loop_
_entity.id
_entity.type
_entity.pdbx_description
1 polymer ?
#
loop_
_entity_poly.entity_id
_entity_poly.type
_entity_poly.pdbx_seq_one_letter_code
_entity_poly.pdbx_strand_id
1 'polypeptide(L)'
;MTRTFERDDSDGTDSSVDSRRRRVLGMAAGASAAAVLPTTGSVGANSDDETVTSVHDTHFHGRFEDAEAAELSLARYHAVVEEHLESAANSLFVGNGDDLAPSMLGLEYEGEHVIEALNATAIDVDGVGNHEYDFGADVATERFEESEFPWVVANLLDDAGDPVPGTERWTTFEAGGLTVGVFGLVSTNFHSLTDYPAEWQVLEYVEGAQEAVDALREEGADVVVCASHVSTGVHYTLAEDVDGLDAIVGSHSNVVFEEPEVVDGTIISEFGDEFDHVGSLTLDADGTLVDWRRTDLLAPDADPAPAADEYEEIEVRYADEIPEDETLAAIAEEWTDELEAELEQTAFETEVELNATFDNYAIETNWGNLMTDAMRTVGEIGDIEVDIAAQNAGGIRSGSTYGPGPVTGADVMNILPFPNEIEVVELTGEDVVAYLEEAIRPHPSENYGAQPAIQVSGLSYEWWGHDGESRVENVFVCGEPVDPDETYTLAHNDYSIENSDVLSTAEVVLASGQFQGPYVLDRLEERDTVAPERENRMLRVDETVGEASVAVGDSETTLTVDVPDGAAAVRPDTFRAVIRTGADLEATSATVDGDSVDVTFATDDLRALVADVDEPALRLFGGYDPDQEYWDYGFDVPTSSGYEYFQLRANVSAAALTTDDGSNGSDGNESDDDGNESDDGGSDDGMPGFGPLGALAGGSAGGYLYSRRRSAGDEPAETSESSTDGDD
;
A
#
# COMPACT_ATOMS: atom_id res chain seq x y z
N MET A 1 -12.49 69.28 -26.87
CA MET A 1 -11.89 67.94 -26.75
C MET A 1 -10.96 68.02 -25.57
N THR A 2 -11.32 67.29 -24.54
CA THR A 2 -11.32 67.79 -23.17
C THR A 2 -10.45 66.88 -22.33
N ARG A 3 -9.36 67.41 -21.77
CA ARG A 3 -8.67 66.85 -20.61
C ARG A 3 -8.05 68.00 -19.81
N THR A 4 -8.64 68.18 -18.65
CA THR A 4 -8.40 69.13 -17.55
C THR A 4 -9.17 68.44 -16.41
N PHE A 5 -8.75 68.30 -15.15
CA PHE A 5 -7.59 68.71 -14.37
C PHE A 5 -7.91 68.20 -12.93
N GLU A 6 -6.89 67.91 -12.08
CA GLU A 6 -6.86 68.00 -10.58
C GLU A 6 -7.96 67.23 -9.77
N ARG A 7 -7.87 66.81 -8.51
CA ARG A 7 -7.09 67.04 -7.25
C ARG A 7 -7.60 65.92 -6.29
N ASP A 8 -6.79 65.26 -5.47
CA ASP A 8 -6.30 65.64 -4.12
C ASP A 8 -7.37 65.64 -3.00
N ASP A 9 -6.90 65.37 -1.78
CA ASP A 9 -7.56 65.34 -0.46
C ASP A 9 -8.30 64.02 -0.08
N SER A 10 -8.29 63.49 1.14
CA SER A 10 -7.61 63.71 2.44
C SER A 10 -8.39 62.88 3.48
N ASP A 11 -7.73 62.44 4.57
CA ASP A 11 -8.30 61.98 5.86
C ASP A 11 -9.22 60.73 5.81
N GLY A 12 -9.04 59.68 6.62
CA GLY A 12 -8.63 59.64 8.03
C GLY A 12 -9.81 59.09 8.85
N THR A 13 -9.59 58.00 9.60
CA THR A 13 -10.23 57.53 10.86
C THR A 13 -10.48 56.02 10.90
N ASP A 14 -9.65 55.34 11.69
CA ASP A 14 -9.99 54.45 12.82
C ASP A 14 -11.47 54.05 12.99
N SER A 15 -11.74 52.74 12.89
CA SER A 15 -12.69 52.05 13.78
C SER A 15 -12.58 50.52 13.66
N SER A 16 -12.25 49.89 14.79
CA SER A 16 -12.59 48.53 15.25
C SER A 16 -13.56 47.73 14.36
N VAL A 17 -13.11 46.58 13.87
CA VAL A 17 -13.96 45.55 13.28
C VAL A 17 -14.38 44.59 14.40
N ASP A 18 -15.66 44.66 14.73
CA ASP A 18 -16.40 43.75 15.60
C ASP A 18 -17.20 42.84 14.65
N SER A 19 -16.74 41.61 14.41
CA SER A 19 -17.39 40.65 13.50
C SER A 19 -18.09 39.54 14.29
N ARG A 20 -19.29 39.85 14.78
CA ARG A 20 -20.24 38.83 15.26
C ARG A 20 -20.96 38.17 14.09
N ARG A 21 -20.78 36.85 13.97
CA ARG A 21 -21.52 35.90 13.11
C ARG A 21 -23.04 36.05 13.30
N ARG A 22 -23.80 36.03 12.21
CA ARG A 22 -25.28 36.06 12.18
C ARG A 22 -25.82 34.66 11.91
N ARG A 23 -26.41 34.01 12.91
CA ARG A 23 -27.40 32.93 12.71
C ARG A 23 -28.75 33.56 12.34
N VAL A 24 -29.36 33.09 11.25
CA VAL A 24 -30.69 33.50 10.77
C VAL A 24 -31.72 32.51 11.30
N LEU A 25 -32.52 32.92 12.29
CA LEU A 25 -33.69 32.18 12.76
C LEU A 25 -34.96 32.85 12.21
N GLY A 26 -35.69 32.12 11.36
CA GLY A 26 -37.00 32.52 10.86
C GLY A 26 -38.10 32.27 11.90
N MET A 27 -38.82 33.33 12.30
CA MET A 27 -40.03 33.23 13.12
C MET A 27 -41.15 34.12 12.58
N ALA A 28 -42.35 33.56 12.47
CA ALA A 28 -43.68 34.17 12.74
C ALA A 28 -44.77 33.29 12.09
N ALA A 29 -45.95 33.01 12.64
CA ALA A 29 -46.73 33.43 13.82
C ALA A 29 -47.91 32.42 13.92
N GLY A 30 -48.68 32.18 14.98
CA GLY A 30 -48.98 32.89 16.22
C GLY A 30 -50.48 32.73 16.50
N ALA A 31 -50.89 32.37 17.72
CA ALA A 31 -52.23 32.70 18.26
C ALA A 31 -52.28 32.48 19.79
N SER A 32 -52.57 33.57 20.51
CA SER A 32 -52.66 33.63 21.97
C SER A 32 -54.05 33.26 22.50
N ALA A 33 -54.11 32.59 23.66
CA ALA A 33 -55.24 32.67 24.59
C ALA A 33 -54.76 32.50 26.04
N ALA A 34 -55.05 33.49 26.87
CA ALA A 34 -54.67 33.54 28.28
C ALA A 34 -55.69 32.80 29.18
N ALA A 35 -55.21 32.10 30.22
CA ALA A 35 -55.43 32.44 31.63
C ALA A 35 -55.42 31.21 32.59
N VAL A 36 -54.95 31.49 33.80
CA VAL A 36 -55.15 30.82 35.11
C VAL A 36 -54.00 29.91 35.59
N LEU A 37 -53.20 30.48 36.51
CA LEU A 37 -52.25 29.79 37.40
C LEU A 37 -52.98 28.88 38.40
N PRO A 38 -52.37 27.74 38.74
CA PRO A 38 -52.24 27.31 40.12
C PRO A 38 -50.76 27.20 40.52
N THR A 39 -50.45 27.77 41.68
CA THR A 39 -49.18 27.61 42.39
C THR A 39 -49.07 26.18 42.94
N THR A 40 -48.10 25.41 42.46
CA THR A 40 -47.63 24.17 43.11
C THR A 40 -46.16 23.94 42.81
N GLY A 41 -45.35 23.93 43.88
CA GLY A 41 -44.08 23.20 43.99
C GLY A 41 -43.02 23.49 42.94
N SER A 42 -42.07 24.37 43.27
CA SER A 42 -40.69 24.21 42.81
C SER A 42 -40.19 22.88 43.41
N VAL A 43 -40.28 21.83 42.59
CA VAL A 43 -39.34 20.72 42.64
C VAL A 43 -38.12 21.26 41.89
N GLY A 44 -36.95 21.22 42.52
CA GLY A 44 -35.71 21.63 41.87
C GLY A 44 -35.54 20.84 40.58
N ALA A 45 -35.32 21.56 39.49
CA ALA A 45 -34.60 21.00 38.36
C ALA A 45 -33.24 20.56 38.92
N ASN A 46 -32.90 19.28 38.78
CA ASN A 46 -31.49 18.90 38.77
C ASN A 46 -30.88 19.61 37.56
N SER A 47 -29.77 20.27 37.78
CA SER A 47 -29.04 21.03 36.78
C SER A 47 -28.40 20.09 35.77
N ASP A 48 -28.82 20.20 34.51
CA ASP A 48 -28.06 19.81 33.32
C ASP A 48 -26.89 20.79 33.07
N ASP A 49 -26.33 21.38 34.13
CA ASP A 49 -25.31 22.42 34.05
C ASP A 49 -23.99 21.82 34.55
N GLU A 50 -22.90 21.92 33.76
CA GLU A 50 -21.51 21.47 34.01
C GLU A 50 -21.12 20.05 33.52
N THR A 51 -21.57 19.62 32.33
CA THR A 51 -20.97 18.47 31.59
C THR A 51 -20.62 18.83 30.15
N VAL A 52 -19.65 18.11 29.57
CA VAL A 52 -19.27 18.16 28.15
C VAL A 52 -19.16 16.75 27.58
N THR A 53 -19.60 16.57 26.33
CA THR A 53 -19.49 15.33 25.56
C THR A 53 -18.47 15.49 24.44
N SER A 54 -17.44 14.64 24.39
CA SER A 54 -16.57 14.52 23.22
C SER A 54 -17.13 13.43 22.31
N VAL A 55 -17.52 13.78 21.09
CA VAL A 55 -17.72 12.81 20.00
C VAL A 55 -16.38 12.67 19.29
N HIS A 56 -15.91 11.47 19.02
CA HIS A 56 -14.52 11.24 18.61
C HIS A 56 -14.34 10.02 17.69
N ASP A 57 -13.08 9.80 17.32
CA ASP A 57 -12.53 8.78 16.40
C ASP A 57 -12.70 9.17 14.92
N THR A 58 -11.82 10.03 14.41
CA THR A 58 -11.56 10.20 12.95
C THR A 58 -10.64 9.07 12.47
N HIS A 59 -9.55 9.34 11.74
CA HIS A 59 -8.62 8.35 11.16
C HIS A 59 -9.08 7.84 9.79
N PHE A 60 -9.40 8.76 8.88
CA PHE A 60 -10.02 8.43 7.58
C PHE A 60 -9.03 7.95 6.51
N HIS A 61 -7.73 8.02 6.76
CA HIS A 61 -6.69 7.61 5.84
C HIS A 61 -6.77 8.22 4.45
N GLY A 62 -7.27 9.45 4.32
CA GLY A 62 -7.47 10.09 3.03
C GLY A 62 -8.69 9.56 2.25
N ARG A 63 -9.55 8.74 2.83
CA ARG A 63 -10.67 8.06 2.13
C ARG A 63 -12.00 8.77 2.36
N PHE A 64 -12.95 8.54 1.46
CA PHE A 64 -14.36 8.88 1.67
C PHE A 64 -15.22 7.67 2.00
N GLU A 65 -14.71 6.47 1.73
CA GLU A 65 -15.39 5.19 1.95
C GLU A 65 -14.39 4.10 2.32
N ASP A 66 -14.88 3.11 3.08
CA ASP A 66 -14.09 1.97 3.51
C ASP A 66 -13.61 1.15 2.30
N ALA A 67 -12.36 0.69 2.36
CA ALA A 67 -11.73 0.00 1.23
C ALA A 67 -12.34 -1.39 0.95
N GLU A 68 -12.91 -2.05 1.96
CA GLU A 68 -13.49 -3.39 1.86
C GLU A 68 -15.03 -3.38 1.77
N ALA A 69 -15.67 -2.30 2.24
CA ALA A 69 -17.10 -2.15 2.38
C ALA A 69 -17.56 -0.71 2.10
N ALA A 70 -17.53 -0.29 0.84
CA ALA A 70 -17.88 1.05 0.36
C ALA A 70 -19.22 1.64 0.85
N GLU A 71 -20.17 0.82 1.31
CA GLU A 71 -21.36 1.33 1.99
C GLU A 71 -21.03 2.10 3.27
N LEU A 72 -19.91 1.80 3.94
CA LEU A 72 -19.36 2.55 5.06
C LEU A 72 -18.58 3.74 4.51
N SER A 73 -19.04 4.95 4.82
CA SER A 73 -18.51 6.16 4.21
C SER A 73 -18.55 7.35 5.15
N LEU A 74 -17.68 8.32 4.89
CA LEU A 74 -17.60 9.59 5.63
C LEU A 74 -18.96 10.28 5.71
N ALA A 75 -19.75 10.24 4.64
CA ALA A 75 -21.07 10.85 4.60
C ALA A 75 -22.08 10.18 5.55
N ARG A 76 -21.98 8.86 5.77
CA ARG A 76 -22.87 8.14 6.70
C ARG A 76 -22.35 8.18 8.12
N TYR A 77 -21.03 8.04 8.28
CA TYR A 77 -20.33 8.25 9.54
C TYR A 77 -20.69 9.62 10.13
N HIS A 78 -20.56 10.68 9.33
CA HIS A 78 -20.87 12.04 9.78
C HIS A 78 -22.34 12.22 10.15
N ALA A 79 -23.28 11.57 9.44
CA ALA A 79 -24.69 11.62 9.81
C ALA A 79 -24.93 11.06 11.23
N VAL A 80 -24.16 10.05 11.65
CA VAL A 80 -24.21 9.52 13.02
C VAL A 80 -23.50 10.44 14.00
N VAL A 81 -22.36 11.03 13.63
CA VAL A 81 -21.69 12.08 14.42
C VAL A 81 -22.64 13.25 14.70
N GLU A 82 -23.35 13.78 13.69
CA GLU A 82 -24.32 14.85 13.86
C GLU A 82 -25.43 14.45 14.85
N GLU A 83 -25.97 13.22 14.75
CA GLU A 83 -26.98 12.74 15.69
C GLU A 83 -26.45 12.72 17.14
N HIS A 84 -25.21 12.28 17.35
CA HIS A 84 -24.56 12.29 18.67
C HIS A 84 -24.36 13.73 19.18
N LEU A 85 -23.81 14.61 18.34
CA LEU A 85 -23.60 16.02 18.65
C LEU A 85 -24.91 16.74 19.01
N GLU A 86 -26.00 16.48 18.28
CA GLU A 86 -27.32 17.07 18.54
C GLU A 86 -28.02 16.50 19.78
N SER A 87 -27.72 15.25 20.15
CA SER A 87 -28.29 14.57 21.32
C SER A 87 -27.68 15.07 22.65
N ALA A 88 -26.44 15.54 22.60
CA ALA A 88 -25.72 16.10 23.74
C ALA A 88 -26.00 17.60 23.92
N ALA A 89 -26.17 18.04 25.16
CA ALA A 89 -26.45 19.46 25.44
C ALA A 89 -25.25 20.37 25.19
N ASN A 90 -24.04 19.85 25.44
CA ASN A 90 -22.77 20.52 25.22
C ASN A 90 -21.79 19.48 24.66
N SER A 91 -21.44 19.60 23.39
CA SER A 91 -20.61 18.62 22.69
C SER A 91 -19.48 19.29 21.92
N LEU A 92 -18.42 18.54 21.70
CA LEU A 92 -17.32 18.85 20.79
C LEU A 92 -17.09 17.63 19.89
N PHE A 93 -16.73 17.87 18.63
CA PHE A 93 -16.23 16.83 17.74
C PHE A 93 -14.69 16.90 17.69
N VAL A 94 -14.03 15.81 18.12
CA VAL A 94 -12.58 15.73 18.33
C VAL A 94 -12.01 14.62 17.46
N GLY A 95 -11.21 14.99 16.47
CA GLY A 95 -10.46 14.04 15.64
C GLY A 95 -9.13 13.67 16.26
N ASN A 96 -8.51 12.62 15.74
CA ASN A 96 -7.27 12.06 16.24
C ASN A 96 -6.18 11.87 15.17
N GLY A 97 -6.33 12.38 13.94
CA GLY A 97 -5.31 12.32 12.89
C GLY A 97 -5.19 10.98 12.13
N ASP A 98 -4.23 10.92 11.20
CA ASP A 98 -4.16 10.05 10.01
C ASP A 98 -5.39 10.18 9.11
N ASP A 99 -5.72 11.42 8.77
CA ASP A 99 -6.87 11.77 7.94
C ASP A 99 -6.48 12.09 6.50
N LEU A 100 -5.23 12.51 6.22
CA LEU A 100 -4.82 12.94 4.88
C LEU A 100 -4.38 11.79 3.96
N ALA A 101 -3.84 10.71 4.54
CA ALA A 101 -3.24 9.58 3.85
C ALA A 101 -3.33 8.31 4.74
N PRO A 102 -3.12 7.10 4.20
CA PRO A 102 -2.83 6.82 2.80
C PRO A 102 -4.11 6.48 2.03
N SER A 103 -4.37 7.26 0.97
CA SER A 103 -5.32 6.86 -0.06
C SER A 103 -4.87 7.36 -1.43
N MET A 104 -5.63 6.91 -2.41
CA MET A 104 -5.57 7.36 -3.77
C MET A 104 -5.94 8.82 -3.98
N LEU A 105 -7.02 9.27 -3.34
CA LEU A 105 -7.35 10.68 -3.37
C LEU A 105 -6.30 11.49 -2.61
N GLY A 106 -5.74 10.93 -1.52
CA GLY A 106 -4.62 11.47 -0.77
C GLY A 106 -3.38 11.68 -1.64
N LEU A 107 -2.92 10.63 -2.33
CA LEU A 107 -1.78 10.70 -3.23
C LEU A 107 -2.00 11.73 -4.36
N GLU A 108 -3.22 11.85 -4.85
CA GLU A 108 -3.51 12.74 -5.96
C GLU A 108 -3.66 14.21 -5.56
N TYR A 109 -4.53 14.45 -4.58
CA TYR A 109 -4.90 15.78 -4.14
C TYR A 109 -4.09 16.24 -2.93
N GLU A 110 -3.11 15.43 -2.51
CA GLU A 110 -2.18 15.70 -1.42
C GLU A 110 -2.94 16.06 -0.12
N GLY A 111 -4.11 15.45 0.11
CA GLY A 111 -5.00 15.69 1.26
C GLY A 111 -6.04 16.81 1.10
N GLU A 112 -6.05 17.58 0.00
CA GLU A 112 -6.96 18.72 -0.22
C GLU A 112 -8.44 18.31 -0.12
N HIS A 113 -8.78 17.15 -0.67
CA HIS A 113 -10.13 16.60 -0.71
C HIS A 113 -10.67 16.26 0.69
N VAL A 114 -9.84 15.71 1.58
CA VAL A 114 -10.26 15.44 2.97
C VAL A 114 -10.35 16.73 3.76
N ILE A 115 -9.45 17.71 3.56
CA ILE A 115 -9.57 19.01 4.22
C ILE A 115 -10.89 19.70 3.87
N GLU A 116 -11.32 19.67 2.60
CA GLU A 116 -12.63 20.20 2.21
C GLU A 116 -13.78 19.48 2.94
N ALA A 117 -13.71 18.14 3.04
CA ALA A 117 -14.71 17.36 3.73
C ALA A 117 -14.72 17.60 5.26
N LEU A 118 -13.56 17.58 5.93
CA LEU A 118 -13.43 17.88 7.36
C LEU A 118 -13.95 19.29 7.69
N ASN A 119 -13.65 20.28 6.85
CA ASN A 119 -14.22 21.63 6.98
C ASN A 119 -15.77 21.62 6.91
N ALA A 120 -16.36 20.73 6.11
CA ALA A 120 -17.82 20.57 6.02
C ALA A 120 -18.43 19.82 7.22
N THR A 121 -17.66 18.99 7.95
CA THR A 121 -18.12 18.31 9.19
C THR A 121 -18.26 19.25 10.38
N ALA A 122 -17.64 20.43 10.32
CA ALA A 122 -17.53 21.37 11.44
C ALA A 122 -16.90 20.75 12.70
N ILE A 123 -15.90 19.88 12.52
CA ILE A 123 -15.01 19.40 13.57
C ILE A 123 -14.42 20.57 14.39
N ASP A 124 -14.32 20.40 15.71
CA ASP A 124 -13.88 21.47 16.61
C ASP A 124 -12.35 21.53 16.74
N VAL A 125 -11.68 20.37 16.69
CA VAL A 125 -10.22 20.21 16.79
C VAL A 125 -9.83 18.83 16.26
N ASP A 126 -8.65 18.76 15.65
CA ASP A 126 -8.09 17.49 15.19
C ASP A 126 -6.67 17.27 15.73
N GLY A 127 -6.37 16.03 16.08
CA GLY A 127 -5.02 15.58 16.42
C GLY A 127 -4.18 15.42 15.16
N VAL A 128 -2.86 15.42 15.31
CA VAL A 128 -1.94 15.14 14.20
C VAL A 128 -1.42 13.70 14.35
N GLY A 129 -1.56 12.91 13.30
CA GLY A 129 -0.98 11.59 13.08
C GLY A 129 0.21 11.59 12.11
N ASN A 130 0.78 10.41 11.85
CA ASN A 130 1.90 10.22 10.89
C ASN A 130 1.54 10.62 9.49
N HIS A 131 0.38 10.19 9.03
CA HIS A 131 0.00 10.28 7.65
C HIS A 131 -0.38 11.71 7.21
N GLU A 132 -0.45 12.66 8.14
CA GLU A 132 -0.54 14.09 7.80
C GLU A 132 0.67 14.61 7.00
N TYR A 133 1.81 13.91 7.03
CA TYR A 133 3.05 14.38 6.39
C TYR A 133 3.61 13.42 5.35
N ASP A 134 2.83 12.43 4.90
CA ASP A 134 3.23 11.53 3.81
C ASP A 134 3.61 12.29 2.53
N PHE A 135 3.00 13.46 2.32
CA PHE A 135 3.26 14.34 1.18
C PHE A 135 4.32 15.42 1.47
N GLY A 136 4.97 15.34 2.63
CA GLY A 136 6.01 16.25 3.09
C GLY A 136 5.50 17.45 3.90
N ALA A 137 6.39 18.03 4.71
CA ALA A 137 6.04 19.07 5.67
C ALA A 137 5.49 20.37 5.06
N ASP A 138 5.91 20.74 3.85
CA ASP A 138 5.38 21.93 3.16
C ASP A 138 3.90 21.74 2.81
N VAL A 139 3.53 20.53 2.32
CA VAL A 139 2.14 20.19 1.99
C VAL A 139 1.31 20.10 3.27
N ALA A 140 1.80 19.39 4.30
CA ALA A 140 1.11 19.30 5.59
C ALA A 140 0.77 20.70 6.14
N THR A 141 1.75 21.62 6.09
CA THR A 141 1.55 23.02 6.51
C THR A 141 0.45 23.71 5.69
N GLU A 142 0.41 23.52 4.37
CA GLU A 142 -0.63 24.08 3.51
C GLU A 142 -2.02 23.55 3.90
N ARG A 143 -2.15 22.23 4.12
CA ARG A 143 -3.40 21.59 4.55
C ARG A 143 -3.88 22.06 5.92
N PHE A 144 -2.96 22.24 6.86
CA PHE A 144 -3.28 22.82 8.17
C PHE A 144 -3.73 24.28 8.06
N GLU A 145 -3.12 25.08 7.18
CA GLU A 145 -3.53 26.47 6.95
C GLU A 145 -4.87 26.61 6.20
N GLU A 146 -5.25 25.61 5.40
CA GLU A 146 -6.55 25.51 4.72
C GLU A 146 -7.69 25.06 5.63
N SER A 147 -7.37 24.48 6.78
CA SER A 147 -8.34 23.97 7.74
C SER A 147 -9.08 25.10 8.48
N GLU A 148 -10.39 24.95 8.65
CA GLU A 148 -11.25 25.88 9.42
C GLU A 148 -11.27 25.56 10.92
N PHE A 149 -10.52 24.54 11.34
CA PHE A 149 -10.34 24.01 12.68
C PHE A 149 -8.83 23.97 13.06
N PRO A 150 -8.50 23.99 14.35
CA PRO A 150 -7.11 23.88 14.80
C PRO A 150 -6.63 22.42 14.78
N TRP A 151 -5.40 22.23 14.29
CA TRP A 151 -4.62 21.01 14.47
C TRP A 151 -3.79 21.09 15.76
N VAL A 152 -3.79 20.04 16.57
CA VAL A 152 -3.06 20.00 17.84
C VAL A 152 -2.03 18.88 17.93
N VAL A 153 -0.79 19.22 18.31
CA VAL A 153 0.28 18.24 18.59
C VAL A 153 1.26 18.76 19.64
N ALA A 154 1.29 18.12 20.81
CA ALA A 154 2.04 18.60 21.96
C ALA A 154 3.52 18.17 21.94
N ASN A 155 3.83 17.03 21.33
CA ASN A 155 5.15 16.41 21.38
C ASN A 155 5.95 16.50 20.08
N LEU A 156 5.45 17.16 19.05
CA LEU A 156 6.17 17.45 17.81
C LEU A 156 6.42 18.96 17.69
N LEU A 157 7.68 19.36 17.64
CA LEU A 157 8.11 20.75 17.64
C LEU A 157 9.09 21.02 16.51
N ASP A 158 9.17 22.26 16.06
CA ASP A 158 10.19 22.68 15.10
C ASP A 158 11.60 22.74 15.74
N ASP A 159 12.60 23.14 14.95
CA ASP A 159 13.99 23.25 15.40
C ASP A 159 14.22 24.35 16.46
N ALA A 160 13.28 25.29 16.61
CA ALA A 160 13.27 26.33 17.63
C ALA A 160 12.58 25.88 18.93
N GLY A 161 11.84 24.77 18.90
CA GLY A 161 11.00 24.29 20.01
C GLY A 161 9.63 24.96 20.06
N ASP A 162 9.20 25.59 18.97
CA ASP A 162 7.87 26.15 18.76
C ASP A 162 6.95 25.05 18.15
N PRO A 163 5.60 25.20 18.17
CA PRO A 163 4.72 24.27 17.46
C PRO A 163 5.10 24.18 15.98
N VAL A 164 4.99 22.98 15.39
CA VAL A 164 5.23 22.82 13.95
C VAL A 164 4.28 23.69 13.13
N PRO A 165 4.71 24.20 11.95
CA PRO A 165 3.92 25.16 11.18
C PRO A 165 2.48 24.68 10.91
N GLY A 166 1.51 25.59 11.02
CA GLY A 166 0.09 25.27 10.84
C GLY A 166 -0.60 24.65 12.07
N THR A 167 0.14 24.27 13.11
CA THR A 167 -0.42 23.60 14.30
C THR A 167 -0.34 24.43 15.58
N GLU A 168 -1.09 24.02 16.60
CA GLU A 168 -0.96 24.45 17.99
C GLU A 168 -0.48 23.28 18.85
N ARG A 169 0.17 23.53 20.00
CA ARG A 169 0.49 22.41 20.92
C ARG A 169 -0.75 21.91 21.67
N TRP A 170 -1.70 22.79 21.92
CA TRP A 170 -2.96 22.56 22.61
C TRP A 170 -3.89 23.75 22.36
N THR A 171 -5.18 23.56 22.60
CA THR A 171 -6.18 24.62 22.48
C THR A 171 -7.31 24.44 23.50
N THR A 172 -8.18 25.45 23.65
CA THR A 172 -9.28 25.44 24.64
C THR A 172 -10.64 25.80 24.05
N PHE A 173 -11.69 25.12 24.50
CA PHE A 173 -13.08 25.34 24.12
C PHE A 173 -13.96 25.64 25.33
N GLU A 174 -15.09 26.31 25.10
CA GLU A 174 -16.08 26.62 26.14
C GLU A 174 -17.37 25.83 25.86
N ALA A 175 -17.69 24.85 26.71
CA ALA A 175 -18.84 23.97 26.55
C ALA A 175 -19.49 23.69 27.91
N GLY A 176 -20.81 23.87 28.04
CA GLY A 176 -21.52 23.56 29.29
C GLY A 176 -21.15 24.41 30.51
N GLY A 177 -20.46 25.53 30.29
CA GLY A 177 -19.89 26.34 31.37
C GLY A 177 -18.52 25.85 31.87
N LEU A 178 -17.94 24.85 31.19
CA LEU A 178 -16.60 24.32 31.40
C LEU A 178 -15.64 24.86 30.35
N THR A 179 -14.39 25.08 30.74
CA THR A 179 -13.27 25.24 29.82
C THR A 179 -12.66 23.85 29.57
N VAL A 180 -12.68 23.39 28.32
CA VAL A 180 -12.13 22.09 27.90
C VAL A 180 -10.82 22.32 27.16
N GLY A 181 -9.72 21.80 27.69
CA GLY A 181 -8.42 21.80 27.05
C GLY A 181 -8.23 20.54 26.21
N VAL A 182 -7.75 20.69 24.98
CA VAL A 182 -7.45 19.58 24.08
C VAL A 182 -6.02 19.69 23.57
N PHE A 183 -5.30 18.58 23.55
CA PHE A 183 -3.97 18.46 22.95
C PHE A 183 -3.82 17.13 22.23
N GLY A 184 -2.95 17.07 21.23
CA GLY A 184 -2.66 15.84 20.51
C GLY A 184 -1.29 15.26 20.85
N LEU A 185 -1.09 13.98 20.57
CA LEU A 185 0.21 13.32 20.66
C LEU A 185 0.42 12.46 19.43
N VAL A 186 1.67 12.40 19.00
CA VAL A 186 2.08 11.66 17.82
C VAL A 186 3.23 10.70 18.11
N SER A 187 3.35 9.62 17.34
CA SER A 187 4.33 8.56 17.57
C SER A 187 5.79 9.07 17.61
N THR A 188 6.57 8.59 18.59
CA THR A 188 8.00 8.94 18.74
C THR A 188 8.89 8.31 17.66
N ASN A 189 8.40 7.30 16.93
CA ASN A 189 9.16 6.59 15.90
C ASN A 189 8.95 7.19 14.50
N PHE A 190 8.58 8.47 14.45
CA PHE A 190 8.08 9.17 13.27
C PHE A 190 9.04 9.25 12.08
N HIS A 191 10.34 9.47 12.34
CA HIS A 191 11.34 9.55 11.26
C HIS A 191 11.58 8.21 10.53
N SER A 192 11.07 7.09 11.07
CA SER A 192 11.09 5.80 10.37
C SER A 192 9.79 5.50 9.61
N LEU A 193 8.78 6.37 9.75
CA LEU A 193 7.45 6.18 9.16
C LEU A 193 7.19 7.18 8.03
N THR A 194 7.56 8.46 8.20
CA THR A 194 7.34 9.48 7.15
C THR A 194 8.46 10.54 7.11
N ASP A 195 8.53 11.31 6.01
CA ASP A 195 9.67 12.18 5.67
C ASP A 195 9.57 13.59 6.29
N TYR A 196 9.87 13.68 7.59
CA TYR A 196 9.94 14.95 8.34
C TYR A 196 11.32 15.61 8.28
N PRO A 197 11.40 16.95 8.40
CA PRO A 197 12.67 17.64 8.60
C PRO A 197 13.44 17.09 9.81
N ALA A 198 14.65 16.59 9.58
CA ALA A 198 15.48 15.93 10.60
C ALA A 198 15.88 16.84 11.77
N GLU A 199 15.71 18.16 11.63
CA GLU A 199 15.94 19.16 12.67
C GLU A 199 14.78 19.32 13.67
N TRP A 200 13.59 18.79 13.38
CA TRP A 200 12.45 18.85 14.27
C TRP A 200 12.65 18.00 15.52
N GLN A 201 11.99 18.39 16.60
CA GLN A 201 12.12 17.80 17.92
C GLN A 201 10.88 16.98 18.25
N VAL A 202 11.08 15.71 18.56
CA VAL A 202 10.04 14.83 19.08
C VAL A 202 10.27 14.60 20.57
N LEU A 203 9.37 15.12 21.40
CA LEU A 203 9.38 14.90 22.84
C LEU A 203 8.85 13.50 23.16
N GLU A 204 9.34 12.93 24.26
CA GLU A 204 8.78 11.69 24.81
C GLU A 204 7.31 11.89 25.23
N TYR A 205 6.48 10.86 25.12
CA TYR A 205 5.03 10.96 25.31
C TYR A 205 4.63 11.62 26.63
N VAL A 206 5.18 11.15 27.75
CA VAL A 206 4.87 11.68 29.10
C VAL A 206 5.37 13.12 29.26
N GLU A 207 6.52 13.46 28.65
CA GLU A 207 7.06 14.83 28.71
C GLU A 207 6.16 15.81 27.96
N GLY A 208 5.82 15.51 26.70
CA GLY A 208 4.93 16.36 25.88
C GLY A 208 3.53 16.49 26.48
N ALA A 209 2.97 15.37 26.96
CA ALA A 209 1.65 15.36 27.60
C ALA A 209 1.62 16.17 28.89
N GLN A 210 2.62 16.00 29.77
CA GLN A 210 2.65 16.74 31.04
C GLN A 210 2.82 18.25 30.81
N GLU A 211 3.62 18.67 29.83
CA GLU A 211 3.73 20.08 29.47
C GLU A 211 2.39 20.67 29.00
N ALA A 212 1.64 19.93 28.17
CA ALA A 212 0.33 20.37 27.69
C ALA A 212 -0.70 20.43 28.82
N VAL A 213 -0.77 19.40 29.68
CA VAL A 213 -1.68 19.36 30.83
C VAL A 213 -1.38 20.52 31.78
N ASP A 214 -0.12 20.73 32.16
CA ASP A 214 0.27 21.82 33.07
C ASP A 214 -0.14 23.19 32.50
N ALA A 215 0.07 23.42 31.20
CA ALA A 215 -0.30 24.66 30.53
C ALA A 215 -1.82 24.87 30.48
N LEU A 216 -2.58 23.87 30.04
CA LEU A 216 -4.04 23.93 29.96
C LEU A 216 -4.67 24.15 31.34
N ARG A 217 -4.15 23.51 32.39
CA ARG A 217 -4.60 23.74 33.77
C ARG A 217 -4.24 25.13 34.29
N GLU A 218 -3.09 25.68 33.91
CA GLU A 218 -2.73 27.08 34.23
C GLU A 218 -3.64 28.09 33.50
N GLU A 219 -4.07 27.77 32.29
CA GLU A 219 -5.04 28.54 31.49
C GLU A 219 -6.48 28.45 32.04
N GLY A 220 -6.75 27.44 32.87
CA GLY A 220 -8.00 27.29 33.61
C GLY A 220 -8.92 26.19 33.07
N ALA A 221 -8.40 25.24 32.30
CA ALA A 221 -9.16 24.09 31.85
C ALA A 221 -9.73 23.27 33.03
N ASP A 222 -11.05 23.10 33.04
CA ASP A 222 -11.77 22.24 33.97
C ASP A 222 -11.63 20.77 33.57
N VAL A 223 -11.57 20.49 32.27
CA VAL A 223 -11.36 19.15 31.70
C VAL A 223 -10.21 19.19 30.69
N VAL A 224 -9.31 18.20 30.71
CA VAL A 224 -8.19 18.06 29.76
C VAL A 224 -8.27 16.71 29.04
N VAL A 225 -8.39 16.76 27.71
CA VAL A 225 -8.54 15.60 26.82
C VAL A 225 -7.34 15.50 25.88
N CYS A 226 -6.79 14.30 25.74
CA CYS A 226 -5.79 13.98 24.72
C CYS A 226 -6.48 13.37 23.48
N ALA A 227 -6.39 14.06 22.35
CA ALA A 227 -6.75 13.56 21.01
C ALA A 227 -5.56 12.75 20.48
N SER A 228 -5.57 11.45 20.71
CA SER A 228 -4.34 10.65 20.73
C SER A 228 -4.09 9.93 19.41
N HIS A 229 -2.89 10.10 18.87
CA HIS A 229 -2.36 9.34 17.75
C HIS A 229 -1.13 8.51 18.16
N VAL A 230 -1.27 7.75 19.24
CA VAL A 230 -0.24 6.81 19.69
C VAL A 230 -0.83 5.44 19.94
N SER A 231 0.05 4.45 20.11
CA SER A 231 -0.41 3.07 20.34
C SER A 231 -1.15 2.91 21.66
N THR A 232 -2.14 2.02 21.70
CA THR A 232 -2.95 1.68 22.90
C THR A 232 -2.08 1.41 24.15
N GLY A 233 -0.93 0.75 23.98
CA GLY A 233 -0.01 0.46 25.08
C GLY A 233 0.56 1.72 25.76
N VAL A 234 0.74 2.80 25.01
CA VAL A 234 1.22 4.09 25.53
C VAL A 234 0.14 4.79 26.36
N HIS A 235 -1.15 4.61 26.04
CA HIS A 235 -2.25 5.23 26.80
C HIS A 235 -2.25 4.84 28.28
N TYR A 236 -1.96 3.57 28.60
CA TYR A 236 -1.81 3.13 29.98
C TYR A 236 -0.64 3.82 30.69
N THR A 237 0.45 4.08 29.98
CA THR A 237 1.59 4.82 30.54
C THR A 237 1.22 6.27 30.79
N LEU A 238 0.52 6.91 29.84
CA LEU A 238 0.04 8.29 30.00
C LEU A 238 -0.94 8.42 31.17
N ALA A 239 -1.89 7.49 31.30
CA ALA A 239 -2.86 7.46 32.39
C ALA A 239 -2.22 7.28 33.77
N GLU A 240 -1.12 6.51 33.87
CA GLU A 240 -0.40 6.30 35.12
C GLU A 240 0.56 7.45 35.49
N ASP A 241 1.22 8.06 34.48
CA ASP A 241 2.36 8.95 34.71
C ASP A 241 2.09 10.44 34.42
N VAL A 242 0.95 10.81 33.82
CA VAL A 242 0.58 12.22 33.53
C VAL A 242 -0.43 12.76 34.54
N ASP A 243 0.05 13.57 35.47
CA ASP A 243 -0.76 14.17 36.53
C ASP A 243 -1.73 15.21 35.95
N GLY A 244 -3.04 14.97 36.06
CA GLY A 244 -4.10 15.92 35.72
C GLY A 244 -4.72 15.76 34.32
N LEU A 245 -4.40 14.67 33.63
CA LEU A 245 -5.06 14.23 32.39
C LEU A 245 -6.39 13.54 32.72
N ASP A 246 -7.50 13.99 32.14
CA ASP A 246 -8.82 13.41 32.43
C ASP A 246 -9.20 12.31 31.45
N ALA A 247 -8.97 12.51 30.14
CA ALA A 247 -9.32 11.52 29.14
C ALA A 247 -8.33 11.44 27.98
N ILE A 248 -8.27 10.26 27.37
CA ILE A 248 -7.58 9.95 26.12
C ILE A 248 -8.64 9.39 25.17
N VAL A 249 -8.75 9.97 23.98
CA VAL A 249 -9.67 9.56 22.92
C VAL A 249 -8.89 9.28 21.63
N GLY A 250 -9.27 8.25 20.89
CA GLY A 250 -8.56 7.81 19.68
C GLY A 250 -7.26 7.06 19.95
N SER A 251 -6.75 6.38 18.93
CA SER A 251 -5.45 5.69 18.94
C SER A 251 -4.89 5.55 17.52
N HIS A 252 -3.65 5.07 17.41
CA HIS A 252 -3.05 4.59 16.16
C HIS A 252 -3.23 3.06 15.95
N SER A 253 -3.85 2.34 16.90
CA SER A 253 -3.78 0.88 16.98
C SER A 253 -5.00 0.13 16.46
N ASN A 254 -6.01 0.85 15.96
CA ASN A 254 -7.26 0.31 15.41
C ASN A 254 -7.94 -0.69 16.38
N VAL A 255 -7.86 -0.38 17.68
CA VAL A 255 -8.42 -1.21 18.75
C VAL A 255 -9.81 -0.72 19.10
N VAL A 256 -10.75 -1.66 19.23
CA VAL A 256 -12.13 -1.39 19.63
C VAL A 256 -12.37 -1.91 21.05
N PHE A 257 -12.48 -1.03 22.03
CA PHE A 257 -12.85 -1.40 23.40
C PHE A 257 -14.35 -1.66 23.54
N GLU A 258 -14.70 -2.65 24.37
CA GLU A 258 -16.10 -2.94 24.72
C GLU A 258 -16.72 -1.85 25.62
N GLU A 259 -15.92 -1.18 26.45
CA GLU A 259 -16.29 -0.01 27.25
C GLU A 259 -15.03 0.84 27.54
N PRO A 260 -15.15 2.15 27.82
CA PRO A 260 -14.00 2.95 28.23
C PRO A 260 -13.34 2.42 29.50
N GLU A 261 -12.01 2.38 29.52
CA GLU A 261 -11.25 1.97 30.69
C GLU A 261 -10.89 3.17 31.57
N VAL A 262 -10.79 2.96 32.89
CA VAL A 262 -10.34 4.00 33.84
C VAL A 262 -9.09 3.53 34.56
N VAL A 263 -7.97 4.22 34.29
CA VAL A 263 -6.64 3.90 34.80
C VAL A 263 -6.12 5.11 35.57
N ASP A 264 -5.87 4.94 36.87
CA ASP A 264 -5.44 5.99 37.82
C ASP A 264 -6.23 7.32 37.78
N GLY A 265 -7.47 7.27 37.29
CA GLY A 265 -8.39 8.41 37.22
C GLY A 265 -8.55 8.98 35.82
N THR A 266 -7.66 8.64 34.88
CA THR A 266 -7.78 8.98 33.47
C THR A 266 -8.65 7.95 32.75
N ILE A 267 -9.53 8.43 31.88
CA ILE A 267 -10.38 7.58 31.04
C ILE A 267 -9.70 7.33 29.69
N ILE A 268 -9.72 6.10 29.20
CA ILE A 268 -9.20 5.72 27.88
C ILE A 268 -10.37 5.21 27.04
N SER A 269 -10.59 5.86 25.88
CA SER A 269 -11.71 5.58 24.97
C SER A 269 -11.17 5.35 23.56
N GLU A 270 -11.16 4.08 23.14
CA GLU A 270 -10.69 3.65 21.83
C GLU A 270 -11.79 2.80 21.21
N PHE A 271 -12.38 3.25 20.10
CA PHE A 271 -13.46 2.49 19.46
C PHE A 271 -13.16 2.07 18.03
N GLY A 272 -11.91 2.13 17.56
CA GLY A 272 -11.50 1.68 16.23
C GLY A 272 -11.01 2.83 15.35
N ASP A 273 -11.12 2.63 14.05
CA ASP A 273 -10.65 3.51 12.98
C ASP A 273 -11.71 3.73 11.88
N GLU A 274 -11.44 4.70 11.00
CA GLU A 274 -12.19 5.02 9.79
C GLU A 274 -13.70 5.25 10.00
N PHE A 275 -14.55 4.43 9.37
CA PHE A 275 -15.99 4.68 9.26
C PHE A 275 -16.83 3.72 10.10
N ASP A 276 -16.18 2.87 10.90
CA ASP A 276 -16.82 1.72 11.54
C ASP A 276 -17.46 2.07 12.88
N HIS A 277 -16.95 3.10 13.57
CA HIS A 277 -17.36 3.38 14.93
C HIS A 277 -17.45 4.87 15.23
N VAL A 278 -18.50 5.29 15.92
CA VAL A 278 -18.60 6.65 16.48
C VAL A 278 -18.59 6.57 18.00
N GLY A 279 -17.55 7.16 18.60
CA GLY A 279 -17.38 7.26 20.04
C GLY A 279 -18.06 8.47 20.65
N SER A 280 -18.58 8.36 21.87
CA SER A 280 -18.95 9.54 22.66
C SER A 280 -18.69 9.35 24.14
N LEU A 281 -18.06 10.36 24.74
CA LEU A 281 -17.65 10.33 26.14
C LEU A 281 -18.07 11.61 26.85
N THR A 282 -18.87 11.50 27.91
CA THR A 282 -19.39 12.64 28.68
C THR A 282 -18.71 12.77 30.03
N LEU A 283 -18.08 13.91 30.27
CA LEU A 283 -17.37 14.25 31.50
C LEU A 283 -18.08 15.37 32.26
N ASP A 284 -17.99 15.35 33.59
CA ASP A 284 -18.34 16.48 34.44
C ASP A 284 -17.13 17.42 34.70
N ALA A 285 -17.37 18.50 35.43
CA ALA A 285 -16.35 19.50 35.79
C ALA A 285 -15.14 18.96 36.57
N ASP A 286 -15.25 17.77 37.17
CA ASP A 286 -14.16 17.12 37.91
C ASP A 286 -13.43 16.08 37.03
N GLY A 287 -13.71 16.03 35.72
CA GLY A 287 -13.14 15.05 34.79
C GLY A 287 -13.69 13.64 34.96
N THR A 288 -14.81 13.46 35.67
CA THR A 288 -15.38 12.12 35.94
C THR A 288 -16.29 11.68 34.81
N LEU A 289 -16.18 10.41 34.39
CA LEU A 289 -17.08 9.79 33.41
C LEU A 289 -18.52 9.74 33.92
N VAL A 290 -19.42 10.42 33.18
CA VAL A 290 -20.86 10.48 33.47
C VAL A 290 -21.63 9.51 32.59
N ASP A 291 -21.30 9.45 31.30
CA ASP A 291 -21.97 8.62 30.29
C ASP A 291 -21.02 8.34 29.12
N TRP A 292 -21.22 7.22 28.43
CA TRP A 292 -20.52 6.90 27.19
C TRP A 292 -21.44 6.20 26.20
N ARG A 293 -21.12 6.32 24.91
CA ARG A 293 -21.80 5.63 23.81
C ARG A 293 -20.78 5.18 22.77
N ARG A 294 -21.09 4.06 22.13
CA ARG A 294 -20.40 3.60 20.92
C ARG A 294 -21.46 3.21 19.90
N THR A 295 -21.36 3.71 18.68
CA THR A 295 -22.23 3.28 17.58
C THR A 295 -21.38 2.53 16.57
N ASP A 296 -21.66 1.24 16.40
CA ASP A 296 -21.03 0.35 15.42
C ASP A 296 -21.79 0.44 14.09
N LEU A 297 -21.08 0.86 13.05
CA LEU A 297 -21.56 0.98 11.68
C LEU A 297 -21.13 -0.28 10.92
N LEU A 298 -22.10 -1.01 10.40
CA LEU A 298 -21.85 -2.32 9.77
C LEU A 298 -22.34 -2.36 8.33
N ALA A 299 -21.59 -3.04 7.46
CA ALA A 299 -22.07 -3.40 6.14
C ALA A 299 -23.38 -4.25 6.24
N PRO A 300 -24.28 -4.21 5.24
CA PRO A 300 -25.62 -4.80 5.34
C PRO A 300 -25.67 -6.31 5.66
N ASP A 301 -24.60 -7.04 5.31
CA ASP A 301 -24.48 -8.49 5.50
C ASP A 301 -23.52 -8.87 6.64
N ALA A 302 -22.98 -7.89 7.39
CA ALA A 302 -22.07 -8.14 8.50
C ALA A 302 -22.82 -8.57 9.78
N ASP A 303 -22.21 -9.47 10.57
CA ASP A 303 -22.74 -9.89 11.86
C ASP A 303 -22.21 -8.96 12.98
N PRO A 304 -23.06 -8.46 13.89
CA PRO A 304 -22.61 -7.61 14.99
C PRO A 304 -21.73 -8.35 15.99
N ALA A 305 -20.79 -7.64 16.59
CA ALA A 305 -19.96 -8.16 17.68
C ALA A 305 -20.82 -8.55 18.90
N PRO A 306 -20.47 -9.61 19.65
CA PRO A 306 -21.21 -10.02 20.85
C PRO A 306 -21.38 -8.92 21.90
N ALA A 307 -20.45 -7.96 21.96
CA ALA A 307 -20.49 -6.83 22.89
C ALA A 307 -21.77 -6.00 22.74
N ALA A 308 -22.32 -5.86 21.52
CA ALA A 308 -23.55 -5.11 21.27
C ALA A 308 -24.80 -5.71 21.96
N ASP A 309 -24.79 -7.00 22.27
CA ASP A 309 -25.84 -7.65 23.06
C ASP A 309 -25.60 -7.54 24.58
N GLU A 310 -24.35 -7.25 25.00
CA GLU A 310 -23.92 -7.21 26.40
C GLU A 310 -24.04 -5.82 27.02
N TYR A 311 -23.76 -4.77 26.25
CA TYR A 311 -23.75 -3.37 26.71
C TYR A 311 -24.90 -2.56 26.10
N GLU A 312 -25.66 -1.82 26.93
CA GLU A 312 -26.79 -0.99 26.46
C GLU A 312 -26.31 0.34 25.83
N GLU A 313 -25.04 0.65 26.01
CA GLU A 313 -24.30 1.80 25.51
C GLU A 313 -23.79 1.61 24.07
N ILE A 314 -23.74 0.36 23.59
CA ILE A 314 -23.35 0.01 22.22
C ILE A 314 -24.60 -0.09 21.34
N GLU A 315 -24.68 0.76 20.32
CA GLU A 315 -25.71 0.72 19.29
C GLU A 315 -25.14 0.13 18.00
N VAL A 316 -25.91 -0.72 17.31
CA VAL A 316 -25.53 -1.24 15.98
C VAL A 316 -26.44 -0.61 14.93
N ARG A 317 -25.85 -0.06 13.87
CA ARG A 317 -26.55 0.48 12.72
C ARG A 317 -25.96 -0.07 11.43
N TYR A 318 -26.82 -0.47 10.52
CA TYR A 318 -26.39 -0.93 9.20
C TYR A 318 -26.24 0.26 8.26
N ALA A 319 -25.15 0.26 7.50
CA ALA A 319 -24.75 1.34 6.62
C ALA A 319 -25.89 1.73 5.67
N ASP A 320 -26.57 0.77 5.03
CA ASP A 320 -27.66 1.00 4.09
C ASP A 320 -28.94 1.60 4.71
N GLU A 321 -29.04 1.60 6.05
CA GLU A 321 -30.16 2.19 6.79
C GLU A 321 -29.87 3.64 7.24
N ILE A 322 -28.62 4.09 7.17
CA ILE A 322 -28.19 5.43 7.58
C ILE A 322 -28.31 6.40 6.39
N PRO A 323 -29.00 7.53 6.49
CA PRO A 323 -28.96 8.52 5.41
C PRO A 323 -27.55 9.11 5.28
N GLU A 324 -27.09 9.30 4.04
CA GLU A 324 -25.87 10.07 3.78
C GLU A 324 -26.09 11.56 4.08
N ASP A 325 -25.07 12.22 4.63
CA ASP A 325 -24.94 13.66 4.56
C ASP A 325 -24.83 14.11 3.09
N GLU A 326 -25.83 14.86 2.61
CA GLU A 326 -25.90 15.30 1.20
C GLU A 326 -24.72 16.19 0.78
N THR A 327 -24.08 16.90 1.72
CA THR A 327 -22.93 17.78 1.43
C THR A 327 -21.67 16.96 1.27
N LEU A 328 -21.39 16.06 2.22
CA LEU A 328 -20.20 15.21 2.18
C LEU A 328 -20.28 14.20 1.04
N ALA A 329 -21.45 13.64 0.76
CA ALA A 329 -21.64 12.77 -0.40
C ALA A 329 -21.36 13.50 -1.73
N ALA A 330 -21.74 14.78 -1.83
CA ALA A 330 -21.45 15.59 -3.02
C ALA A 330 -19.96 15.94 -3.15
N ILE A 331 -19.27 16.24 -2.04
CA ILE A 331 -17.81 16.44 -2.03
C ILE A 331 -17.11 15.14 -2.47
N ALA A 332 -17.49 14.01 -1.88
CA ALA A 332 -16.94 12.71 -2.23
C ALA A 332 -17.15 12.34 -3.71
N GLU A 333 -18.37 12.54 -4.24
CA GLU A 333 -18.69 12.33 -5.66
C GLU A 333 -17.84 13.24 -6.56
N GLU A 334 -17.68 14.53 -6.22
CA GLU A 334 -16.91 15.49 -7.03
C GLU A 334 -15.43 15.09 -7.17
N TRP A 335 -14.77 14.81 -6.04
CA TRP A 335 -13.35 14.43 -6.04
C TRP A 335 -13.11 13.04 -6.65
N THR A 336 -14.04 12.09 -6.42
CA THR A 336 -13.95 10.75 -7.02
C THR A 336 -14.15 10.81 -8.53
N ASP A 337 -15.15 11.57 -9.02
CA ASP A 337 -15.38 11.78 -10.46
C ASP A 337 -14.17 12.44 -11.14
N GLU A 338 -13.51 13.39 -10.46
CA GLU A 338 -12.30 14.04 -10.98
C GLU A 338 -11.15 13.04 -11.12
N LEU A 339 -10.93 12.21 -10.09
CA LEU A 339 -9.90 11.18 -10.12
C LEU A 339 -10.18 10.12 -11.20
N GLU A 340 -11.43 9.64 -11.30
CA GLU A 340 -11.82 8.68 -12.35
C GLU A 340 -11.59 9.25 -13.75
N ALA A 341 -12.05 10.48 -14.00
CA ALA A 341 -11.84 11.15 -15.28
C ALA A 341 -10.36 11.33 -15.61
N GLU A 342 -9.52 11.45 -14.58
CA GLU A 342 -8.10 11.54 -14.74
C GLU A 342 -7.47 10.18 -15.09
N LEU A 343 -7.82 9.12 -14.38
CA LEU A 343 -7.34 7.76 -14.63
C LEU A 343 -7.79 7.16 -15.94
N GLU A 344 -8.85 7.69 -16.55
CA GLU A 344 -9.26 7.34 -17.91
C GLU A 344 -8.33 7.94 -18.98
N GLN A 345 -7.47 8.89 -18.63
CA GLN A 345 -6.46 9.42 -19.53
C GLN A 345 -5.35 8.39 -19.76
N THR A 346 -4.70 8.49 -20.92
CA THR A 346 -3.54 7.65 -21.23
C THR A 346 -2.38 8.02 -20.32
N ALA A 347 -1.93 7.04 -19.53
CA ALA A 347 -0.78 7.15 -18.64
C ALA A 347 0.53 6.93 -19.41
N PHE A 348 0.60 5.83 -20.16
CA PHE A 348 1.74 5.50 -21.00
C PHE A 348 1.30 4.70 -22.24
N GLU A 349 2.20 4.56 -23.21
CA GLU A 349 1.99 3.71 -24.39
C GLU A 349 2.79 2.40 -24.27
N THR A 350 2.26 1.30 -24.80
CA THR A 350 3.04 0.05 -24.95
C THR A 350 3.15 -0.33 -26.43
N GLU A 351 4.35 -0.69 -26.88
CA GLU A 351 4.58 -1.18 -28.25
C GLU A 351 4.16 -2.65 -28.44
N VAL A 352 3.96 -3.36 -27.32
CA VAL A 352 3.62 -4.79 -27.26
C VAL A 352 2.34 -5.01 -26.46
N GLU A 353 1.72 -6.19 -26.62
CA GLU A 353 0.63 -6.60 -25.75
C GLU A 353 1.20 -6.97 -24.36
N LEU A 354 0.66 -6.39 -23.30
CA LEU A 354 1.01 -6.69 -21.91
C LEU A 354 0.11 -7.81 -21.39
N ASN A 355 0.72 -8.89 -20.90
CA ASN A 355 -0.01 -10.05 -20.40
C ASN A 355 -0.19 -9.98 -18.87
N ALA A 356 -1.34 -9.44 -18.43
CA ALA A 356 -1.79 -9.45 -17.04
C ALA A 356 -2.88 -10.53 -16.78
N THR A 357 -2.88 -11.60 -17.57
CA THR A 357 -3.79 -12.74 -17.38
C THR A 357 -3.32 -13.64 -16.24
N PHE A 358 -4.18 -14.57 -15.83
CA PHE A 358 -3.84 -15.58 -14.82
C PHE A 358 -2.80 -16.62 -15.27
N ASP A 359 -2.26 -16.51 -16.50
CA ASP A 359 -1.05 -17.23 -16.89
C ASP A 359 0.14 -16.86 -15.99
N ASN A 360 0.12 -15.70 -15.34
CA ASN A 360 1.14 -15.28 -14.37
C ASN A 360 1.37 -16.23 -13.18
N TYR A 361 0.42 -17.15 -12.92
CA TYR A 361 0.64 -18.22 -11.94
C TYR A 361 1.61 -19.28 -12.46
N ALA A 362 1.54 -19.56 -13.76
CA ALA A 362 2.22 -20.65 -14.42
C ALA A 362 3.55 -20.24 -15.05
N ILE A 363 3.63 -19.01 -15.57
CA ILE A 363 4.73 -18.54 -16.39
C ILE A 363 5.08 -17.09 -16.12
N GLU A 364 6.28 -16.73 -16.55
CA GLU A 364 6.72 -15.35 -16.68
C GLU A 364 5.76 -14.56 -17.58
N THR A 365 5.39 -13.36 -17.17
CA THR A 365 4.68 -12.43 -18.06
C THR A 365 5.47 -11.15 -18.22
N ASN A 366 5.37 -10.54 -19.41
CA ASN A 366 6.01 -9.26 -19.65
C ASN A 366 5.43 -8.13 -18.78
N TRP A 367 4.16 -8.24 -18.36
CA TRP A 367 3.61 -7.37 -17.32
C TRP A 367 4.28 -7.60 -15.97
N GLY A 368 4.40 -8.87 -15.53
CA GLY A 368 5.07 -9.23 -14.27
C GLY A 368 6.50 -8.70 -14.21
N ASN A 369 7.24 -8.81 -15.30
CA ASN A 369 8.57 -8.23 -15.44
C ASN A 369 8.55 -6.71 -15.31
N LEU A 370 7.68 -6.05 -16.08
CA LEU A 370 7.57 -4.59 -16.09
C LEU A 370 7.25 -4.01 -14.71
N MET A 371 6.27 -4.59 -14.00
CA MET A 371 5.86 -4.10 -12.69
C MET A 371 6.90 -4.37 -11.60
N THR A 372 7.57 -5.52 -11.63
CA THR A 372 8.63 -5.81 -10.65
C THR A 372 9.87 -4.97 -10.92
N ASP A 373 10.17 -4.64 -12.18
CA ASP A 373 11.21 -3.65 -12.52
C ASP A 373 10.89 -2.25 -12.00
N ALA A 374 9.61 -1.87 -12.00
CA ALA A 374 9.17 -0.63 -11.37
C ALA A 374 9.33 -0.71 -9.85
N MET A 375 8.86 -1.79 -9.20
CA MET A 375 9.00 -1.97 -7.75
C MET A 375 10.45 -1.89 -7.25
N ARG A 376 11.43 -2.37 -8.02
CA ARG A 376 12.87 -2.25 -7.65
C ARG A 376 13.34 -0.80 -7.47
N THR A 377 12.65 0.17 -8.05
CA THR A 377 13.02 1.59 -7.89
C THR A 377 12.58 2.16 -6.54
N VAL A 378 11.82 1.43 -5.72
CA VAL A 378 11.31 1.91 -4.42
C VAL A 378 12.43 2.31 -3.46
N GLY A 379 13.62 1.72 -3.63
CA GLY A 379 14.80 2.07 -2.85
C GLY A 379 15.24 3.53 -2.99
N GLU A 380 14.82 4.24 -4.04
CA GLU A 380 15.08 5.68 -4.21
C GLU A 380 14.50 6.54 -3.08
N ILE A 381 13.41 6.08 -2.43
CA ILE A 381 12.77 6.76 -1.30
C ILE A 381 13.68 6.72 -0.06
N GLY A 382 14.30 5.56 0.21
CA GLY A 382 15.14 5.34 1.38
C GLY A 382 16.65 5.52 1.14
N ASP A 383 17.06 5.87 -0.08
CA ASP A 383 18.47 5.81 -0.54
C ASP A 383 19.10 4.43 -0.27
N ILE A 384 18.35 3.37 -0.58
CA ILE A 384 18.77 1.96 -0.47
C ILE A 384 18.81 1.29 -1.85
N GLU A 385 19.77 0.39 -2.05
CA GLU A 385 19.82 -0.45 -3.25
C GLU A 385 18.85 -1.63 -3.08
N VAL A 386 18.01 -1.89 -4.09
CA VAL A 386 17.08 -3.02 -4.11
C VAL A 386 17.54 -4.05 -5.13
N ASP A 387 18.05 -5.19 -4.65
CA ASP A 387 18.56 -6.26 -5.49
C ASP A 387 17.44 -6.97 -6.25
N ILE A 388 16.36 -7.30 -5.54
CA ILE A 388 15.28 -8.16 -6.00
C ILE A 388 13.94 -7.43 -5.82
N ALA A 389 13.01 -7.62 -6.75
CA ALA A 389 11.60 -7.38 -6.46
C ALA A 389 10.77 -8.60 -6.82
N ALA A 390 9.69 -8.82 -6.09
CA ALA A 390 8.79 -9.93 -6.31
C ALA A 390 7.33 -9.52 -6.14
N GLN A 391 6.47 -10.25 -6.86
CA GLN A 391 5.02 -10.08 -6.82
C GLN A 391 4.36 -11.45 -6.85
N ASN A 392 3.58 -11.77 -5.82
CA ASN A 392 2.73 -12.95 -5.82
C ASN A 392 1.68 -12.87 -6.94
N ALA A 393 1.47 -13.98 -7.65
CA ALA A 393 0.56 -14.02 -8.80
C ALA A 393 -0.90 -13.66 -8.43
N GLY A 394 -1.28 -13.88 -7.17
CA GLY A 394 -2.59 -13.53 -6.63
C GLY A 394 -2.88 -12.03 -6.62
N GLY A 395 -1.87 -11.17 -6.50
CA GLY A 395 -2.05 -9.71 -6.50
C GLY A 395 -2.26 -9.09 -7.89
N ILE A 396 -2.08 -9.86 -8.98
CA ILE A 396 -2.34 -9.41 -10.35
C ILE A 396 -3.73 -9.92 -10.77
N ARG A 397 -4.70 -9.01 -10.96
CA ARG A 397 -6.14 -9.37 -10.91
C ARG A 397 -6.93 -9.24 -12.22
N SER A 398 -6.48 -8.42 -13.16
CA SER A 398 -7.29 -8.07 -14.34
C SER A 398 -7.73 -9.27 -15.19
N GLY A 399 -6.93 -10.35 -15.20
CA GLY A 399 -7.20 -11.55 -16.01
C GLY A 399 -7.20 -11.25 -17.52
N SER A 400 -6.58 -10.15 -17.95
CA SER A 400 -6.73 -9.58 -19.29
C SER A 400 -5.39 -9.18 -19.92
N THR A 401 -5.40 -8.85 -21.21
CA THR A 401 -4.25 -8.27 -21.91
C THR A 401 -4.50 -6.81 -22.29
N TYR A 402 -3.43 -6.02 -22.37
CA TYR A 402 -3.49 -4.58 -22.62
C TYR A 402 -2.54 -4.16 -23.76
N GLY A 403 -2.95 -3.15 -24.54
CA GLY A 403 -2.20 -2.70 -25.71
C GLY A 403 -2.13 -3.74 -26.86
N PRO A 404 -1.25 -3.54 -27.86
CA PRO A 404 -0.39 -2.37 -28.08
C PRO A 404 -1.17 -1.06 -28.19
N GLY A 405 -0.56 0.06 -27.77
CA GLY A 405 -1.15 1.40 -27.76
C GLY A 405 -1.30 1.97 -26.34
N PRO A 406 -2.28 2.86 -26.12
CA PRO A 406 -2.44 3.53 -24.83
C PRO A 406 -2.85 2.54 -23.73
N VAL A 407 -2.27 2.74 -22.55
CA VAL A 407 -2.66 2.13 -21.28
C VAL A 407 -3.03 3.26 -20.33
N THR A 408 -4.18 3.16 -19.69
CA THR A 408 -4.68 4.21 -18.78
C THR A 408 -4.27 3.93 -17.33
N GLY A 409 -4.40 4.92 -16.44
CA GLY A 409 -4.23 4.68 -15.01
C GLY A 409 -5.23 3.63 -14.51
N ALA A 410 -6.50 3.74 -14.93
CA ALA A 410 -7.56 2.78 -14.61
C ALA A 410 -7.21 1.34 -15.05
N ASP A 411 -6.46 1.17 -16.13
CA ASP A 411 -6.00 -0.14 -16.56
C ASP A 411 -5.00 -0.75 -15.55
N VAL A 412 -4.01 0.02 -15.09
CA VAL A 412 -3.00 -0.43 -14.09
C VAL A 412 -3.66 -0.77 -12.76
N MET A 413 -4.62 0.05 -12.38
CA MET A 413 -5.42 -0.06 -11.19
C MET A 413 -6.34 -1.29 -11.19
N ASN A 414 -6.93 -1.62 -12.34
CA ASN A 414 -7.62 -2.90 -12.52
C ASN A 414 -6.67 -4.11 -12.47
N ILE A 415 -5.38 -3.93 -12.76
CA ILE A 415 -4.38 -4.99 -12.64
C ILE A 415 -3.93 -5.18 -11.19
N LEU A 416 -3.73 -4.08 -10.44
CA LEU A 416 -3.24 -4.04 -9.06
C LEU A 416 -4.29 -3.39 -8.12
N PRO A 417 -5.41 -4.08 -7.86
CA PRO A 417 -6.57 -3.46 -7.19
C PRO A 417 -6.50 -3.47 -5.66
N PHE A 418 -5.42 -3.99 -5.07
CA PHE A 418 -5.30 -4.10 -3.63
C PHE A 418 -4.50 -2.92 -3.09
N PRO A 419 -4.90 -2.34 -1.94
CA PRO A 419 -4.18 -1.25 -1.30
C PRO A 419 -2.95 -1.75 -0.54
N ASN A 420 -2.16 -2.63 -1.17
CA ASN A 420 -0.95 -3.17 -0.58
C ASN A 420 0.16 -2.12 -0.66
N GLU A 421 0.96 -1.98 0.40
CA GLU A 421 2.17 -1.18 0.37
C GLU A 421 3.39 -1.98 -0.10
N ILE A 422 4.39 -1.29 -0.64
CA ILE A 422 5.69 -1.91 -0.95
C ILE A 422 6.60 -1.78 0.27
N GLU A 423 7.17 -2.88 0.74
CA GLU A 423 8.24 -2.86 1.73
C GLU A 423 9.49 -3.54 1.17
N VAL A 424 10.64 -3.26 1.79
CA VAL A 424 11.92 -3.89 1.46
C VAL A 424 12.45 -4.62 2.69
N VAL A 425 12.75 -5.91 2.52
CA VAL A 425 13.32 -6.77 3.55
C VAL A 425 14.73 -7.24 3.20
N GLU A 426 15.54 -7.53 4.21
CA GLU A 426 16.85 -8.18 4.05
C GLU A 426 16.75 -9.70 4.19
N LEU A 427 17.27 -10.43 3.20
CA LEU A 427 17.27 -11.89 3.14
C LEU A 427 18.68 -12.42 2.92
N THR A 428 19.03 -13.56 3.54
CA THR A 428 20.23 -14.30 3.11
C THR A 428 19.98 -14.98 1.77
N GLY A 429 21.02 -15.36 1.04
CA GLY A 429 20.88 -16.16 -0.17
C GLY A 429 20.16 -17.50 0.06
N GLU A 430 20.31 -18.10 1.25
CA GLU A 430 19.51 -19.27 1.67
C GLU A 430 18.02 -18.93 1.77
N ASP A 431 17.67 -17.79 2.37
CA ASP A 431 16.29 -17.34 2.50
C ASP A 431 15.67 -16.99 1.13
N VAL A 432 16.44 -16.41 0.20
CA VAL A 432 15.99 -16.16 -1.19
C VAL A 432 15.57 -17.48 -1.86
N VAL A 433 16.38 -18.54 -1.73
CA VAL A 433 16.05 -19.86 -2.29
C VAL A 433 14.83 -20.43 -1.59
N ALA A 434 14.77 -20.38 -0.26
CA ALA A 434 13.66 -20.89 0.53
C ALA A 434 12.34 -20.22 0.16
N TYR A 435 12.34 -18.90 -0.03
CA TYR A 435 11.15 -18.15 -0.43
C TYR A 435 10.69 -18.51 -1.85
N LEU A 436 11.61 -18.68 -2.81
CA LEU A 436 11.26 -19.14 -4.15
C LEU A 436 10.65 -20.55 -4.14
N GLU A 437 11.12 -21.44 -3.25
CA GLU A 437 10.52 -22.75 -3.05
C GLU A 437 9.13 -22.68 -2.39
N GLU A 438 8.95 -21.80 -1.39
CA GLU A 438 7.67 -21.52 -0.74
C GLU A 438 6.62 -20.98 -1.72
N ALA A 439 7.06 -20.16 -2.67
CA ALA A 439 6.18 -19.59 -3.70
C ALA A 439 5.59 -20.67 -4.63
N ILE A 440 6.29 -21.80 -4.82
CA ILE A 440 5.81 -22.90 -5.66
C ILE A 440 4.57 -23.55 -5.02
N ARG A 441 3.46 -23.54 -5.75
CA ARG A 441 2.18 -24.09 -5.31
C ARG A 441 1.73 -25.23 -6.21
N PRO A 442 0.93 -26.19 -5.72
CA PRO A 442 0.26 -27.16 -6.57
C PRO A 442 -0.51 -26.44 -7.68
N HIS A 443 -0.34 -26.92 -8.91
CA HIS A 443 -1.12 -26.40 -10.01
C HIS A 443 -2.60 -26.81 -9.81
N PRO A 444 -3.59 -25.91 -10.04
CA PRO A 444 -5.01 -26.20 -9.78
C PRO A 444 -5.55 -27.43 -10.52
N SER A 445 -4.89 -27.80 -11.63
CA SER A 445 -5.05 -29.11 -12.24
C SER A 445 -3.89 -30.00 -11.82
N GLU A 446 -4.19 -31.02 -11.01
CA GLU A 446 -3.23 -32.00 -10.47
C GLU A 446 -2.36 -32.66 -11.56
N ASN A 447 -2.85 -32.70 -12.80
CA ASN A 447 -2.18 -33.30 -13.96
C ASN A 447 -0.92 -32.58 -14.44
N TYR A 448 -0.61 -31.41 -13.86
CA TYR A 448 0.47 -30.55 -14.31
C TYR A 448 1.52 -30.26 -13.24
N GLY A 449 1.42 -30.92 -12.08
CA GLY A 449 2.38 -30.79 -10.99
C GLY A 449 2.20 -29.49 -10.24
N ALA A 450 3.24 -28.65 -10.21
CA ALA A 450 3.26 -27.38 -9.49
C ALA A 450 3.43 -26.18 -10.43
N GLN A 451 3.25 -24.97 -9.90
CA GLN A 451 3.40 -23.68 -10.57
C GLN A 451 4.13 -22.68 -9.64
N PRO A 452 4.97 -21.77 -10.16
CA PRO A 452 5.79 -20.88 -9.32
C PRO A 452 4.97 -19.78 -8.62
N ALA A 453 3.80 -19.42 -9.15
CA ALA A 453 2.87 -18.46 -8.56
C ALA A 453 3.47 -17.09 -8.14
N ILE A 454 4.56 -16.67 -8.78
CA ILE A 454 5.30 -15.45 -8.48
C ILE A 454 5.87 -14.83 -9.76
N GLN A 455 5.99 -13.51 -9.79
CA GLN A 455 6.71 -12.72 -10.80
C GLN A 455 7.90 -12.02 -10.12
N VAL A 456 9.02 -11.85 -10.82
CA VAL A 456 10.28 -11.40 -10.20
C VAL A 456 11.05 -10.43 -11.09
N SER A 457 11.88 -9.59 -10.46
CA SER A 457 12.93 -8.78 -11.08
C SER A 457 14.22 -8.89 -10.28
N GLY A 458 15.35 -8.66 -10.95
CA GLY A 458 16.67 -8.71 -10.32
C GLY A 458 17.20 -10.12 -10.06
N LEU A 459 16.41 -11.16 -10.33
CA LEU A 459 16.85 -12.55 -10.27
C LEU A 459 16.35 -13.39 -11.45
N SER A 460 17.02 -14.52 -11.69
CA SER A 460 16.51 -15.60 -12.52
C SER A 460 16.72 -16.95 -11.85
N TYR A 461 15.83 -17.92 -12.11
CA TYR A 461 15.93 -19.25 -11.51
C TYR A 461 15.31 -20.34 -12.37
N GLU A 462 15.72 -21.58 -12.11
CA GLU A 462 15.06 -22.79 -12.62
C GLU A 462 14.19 -23.40 -11.53
N TRP A 463 13.03 -23.94 -11.92
CA TRP A 463 12.15 -24.66 -11.00
C TRP A 463 11.67 -25.97 -11.61
N TRP A 464 11.42 -26.94 -10.74
CA TRP A 464 10.85 -28.24 -11.07
C TRP A 464 9.72 -28.52 -10.08
N GLY A 465 8.63 -29.14 -10.52
CA GLY A 465 7.52 -29.45 -9.62
C GLY A 465 6.57 -30.52 -10.15
N HIS A 466 6.65 -31.72 -9.56
CA HIS A 466 5.83 -32.89 -9.89
C HIS A 466 5.53 -33.74 -8.64
N ASP A 467 4.43 -34.49 -8.66
CA ASP A 467 4.07 -35.45 -7.60
C ASP A 467 4.06 -34.88 -6.17
N GLY A 468 3.75 -33.58 -6.04
CA GLY A 468 3.74 -32.86 -4.75
C GLY A 468 5.12 -32.50 -4.22
N GLU A 469 6.17 -32.74 -5.00
CA GLU A 469 7.53 -32.29 -4.74
C GLU A 469 7.85 -31.08 -5.63
N SER A 470 8.64 -30.14 -5.10
CA SER A 470 9.15 -29.00 -5.83
C SER A 470 10.59 -28.69 -5.40
N ARG A 471 11.34 -28.04 -6.29
CA ARG A 471 12.68 -27.53 -6.00
C ARG A 471 13.00 -26.33 -6.85
N VAL A 472 13.86 -25.47 -6.34
CA VAL A 472 14.48 -24.38 -7.08
C VAL A 472 15.96 -24.66 -7.28
N GLU A 473 16.47 -24.45 -8.49
CA GLU A 473 17.88 -24.63 -8.84
C GLU A 473 18.39 -23.45 -9.67
N ASN A 474 19.71 -23.30 -9.77
CA ASN A 474 20.36 -22.31 -10.63
C ASN A 474 19.79 -20.89 -10.42
N VAL A 475 19.73 -20.45 -9.16
CA VAL A 475 19.32 -19.09 -8.80
C VAL A 475 20.49 -18.14 -9.06
N PHE A 476 20.20 -17.09 -9.84
CA PHE A 476 21.13 -16.01 -10.12
C PHE A 476 20.52 -14.68 -9.69
N VAL A 477 21.18 -13.96 -8.78
CA VAL A 477 20.78 -12.62 -8.33
C VAL A 477 21.69 -11.60 -9.00
N CYS A 478 21.11 -10.57 -9.61
CA CYS A 478 21.82 -9.58 -10.42
C CYS A 478 22.74 -10.22 -11.50
N GLY A 479 22.35 -11.42 -11.96
CA GLY A 479 23.07 -12.23 -12.93
C GLY A 479 24.11 -13.18 -12.34
N GLU A 480 24.58 -12.98 -11.11
CA GLU A 480 25.60 -13.82 -10.46
C GLU A 480 24.95 -14.99 -9.69
N PRO A 481 25.62 -16.16 -9.56
CA PRO A 481 25.10 -17.27 -8.75
C PRO A 481 24.87 -16.80 -7.32
N VAL A 482 23.70 -17.14 -6.74
CA VAL A 482 23.38 -16.77 -5.36
C VAL A 482 24.43 -17.33 -4.39
N ASP A 483 24.96 -16.47 -3.51
CA ASP A 483 25.80 -16.90 -2.39
C ASP A 483 24.90 -17.10 -1.16
N PRO A 484 24.82 -18.32 -0.59
CA PRO A 484 23.91 -18.61 0.52
C PRO A 484 24.17 -17.76 1.77
N ASP A 485 25.40 -17.28 1.96
CA ASP A 485 25.79 -16.49 3.13
C ASP A 485 25.71 -14.96 2.90
N GLU A 486 25.48 -14.51 1.66
CA GLU A 486 25.35 -13.08 1.32
C GLU A 486 23.93 -12.57 1.60
N THR A 487 23.81 -11.29 1.93
CA THR A 487 22.52 -10.61 2.17
C THR A 487 22.10 -9.85 0.92
N TYR A 488 20.83 -9.98 0.57
CA TYR A 488 20.18 -9.31 -0.54
C TYR A 488 18.95 -8.54 -0.03
N THR A 489 18.63 -7.44 -0.70
CA THR A 489 17.39 -6.68 -0.44
C THR A 489 16.28 -7.11 -1.40
N LEU A 490 15.08 -7.35 -0.86
CA LEU A 490 13.92 -7.77 -1.63
C LEU A 490 12.75 -6.81 -1.39
N ALA A 491 12.29 -6.15 -2.45
CA ALA A 491 11.04 -5.39 -2.46
C ALA A 491 9.84 -6.30 -2.75
N HIS A 492 8.80 -6.24 -1.93
CA HIS A 492 7.56 -6.98 -2.11
C HIS A 492 6.36 -6.17 -1.59
N ASN A 493 5.14 -6.58 -1.93
CA ASN A 493 3.96 -6.16 -1.17
C ASN A 493 3.97 -6.69 0.27
N ASP A 494 3.55 -5.85 1.20
CA ASP A 494 3.25 -6.10 2.61
C ASP A 494 2.46 -7.40 2.86
N TYR A 495 1.38 -7.64 2.12
CA TYR A 495 0.55 -8.84 2.24
C TYR A 495 1.37 -10.13 2.19
N SER A 496 2.30 -10.24 1.23
CA SER A 496 3.10 -11.46 1.10
C SER A 496 4.28 -11.50 2.07
N ILE A 497 4.76 -10.34 2.56
CA ILE A 497 5.76 -10.30 3.62
C ILE A 497 5.16 -10.86 4.90
N GLU A 498 3.97 -10.39 5.28
CA GLU A 498 3.27 -10.82 6.48
C GLU A 498 2.81 -12.29 6.41
N ASN A 499 2.42 -12.77 5.22
CA ASN A 499 1.85 -14.10 5.03
C ASN A 499 2.84 -15.16 4.53
N SER A 500 4.15 -14.85 4.53
CA SER A 500 5.21 -15.83 4.23
C SER A 500 5.94 -16.26 5.50
N ASP A 501 6.18 -17.57 5.62
CA ASP A 501 6.95 -18.13 6.75
C ASP A 501 8.42 -17.63 6.72
N VAL A 502 8.98 -17.40 5.53
CA VAL A 502 10.33 -16.85 5.35
C VAL A 502 10.34 -15.33 5.57
N LEU A 503 9.52 -14.59 4.83
CA LEU A 503 9.60 -13.12 4.81
C LEU A 503 9.15 -12.46 6.11
N SER A 504 8.15 -13.01 6.81
CA SER A 504 7.62 -12.42 8.06
C SER A 504 8.63 -12.38 9.21
N THR A 505 9.75 -13.09 9.07
CA THR A 505 10.86 -13.10 10.04
C THR A 505 12.06 -12.25 9.63
N ALA A 506 12.03 -11.71 8.40
CA ALA A 506 13.10 -10.89 7.85
C ALA A 506 13.08 -9.48 8.47
N GLU A 507 14.23 -8.81 8.43
CA GLU A 507 14.33 -7.41 8.86
C GLU A 507 13.76 -6.50 7.75
N VAL A 508 12.71 -5.74 8.08
CA VAL A 508 12.20 -4.66 7.22
C VAL A 508 13.19 -3.51 7.28
N VAL A 509 13.85 -3.21 6.16
CA VAL A 509 14.83 -2.12 6.03
C VAL A 509 14.22 -0.85 5.41
N LEU A 510 13.05 -0.96 4.79
CA LEU A 510 12.25 0.17 4.34
C LEU A 510 10.77 -0.23 4.32
N ALA A 511 9.95 0.42 5.15
CA ALA A 511 8.51 0.52 4.94
C ALA A 511 8.30 1.78 4.09
N SER A 512 7.90 1.61 2.81
CA SER A 512 7.95 2.75 1.88
C SER A 512 6.79 3.73 2.04
N GLY A 513 5.68 3.32 2.68
CA GLY A 513 4.43 4.07 2.69
C GLY A 513 3.80 4.20 1.30
N GLN A 514 4.32 3.49 0.29
CA GLN A 514 3.84 3.60 -1.09
C GLN A 514 2.94 2.43 -1.42
N PHE A 515 1.69 2.74 -1.77
CA PHE A 515 0.82 1.75 -2.39
C PHE A 515 1.40 1.25 -3.71
N GLN A 516 1.35 -0.06 -3.89
CA GLN A 516 1.98 -0.75 -5.01
C GLN A 516 1.43 -0.32 -6.38
N GLY A 517 0.09 -0.29 -6.53
CA GLY A 517 -0.56 0.12 -7.78
C GLY A 517 -0.12 1.52 -8.22
N PRO A 518 -0.25 2.53 -7.33
CA PRO A 518 0.27 3.88 -7.51
C PRO A 518 1.71 3.96 -7.92
N TYR A 519 2.56 3.34 -7.12
CA TYR A 519 3.99 3.44 -7.30
C TYR A 519 4.41 2.87 -8.66
N VAL A 520 3.81 1.74 -9.06
CA VAL A 520 4.05 1.17 -10.39
C VAL A 520 3.54 2.09 -11.49
N LEU A 521 2.35 2.67 -11.37
CA LEU A 521 1.80 3.60 -12.38
C LEU A 521 2.72 4.80 -12.59
N ASP A 522 3.11 5.49 -11.52
CA ASP A 522 3.98 6.67 -11.55
C ASP A 522 5.31 6.38 -12.25
N ARG A 523 5.97 5.26 -11.91
CA ARG A 523 7.21 4.82 -12.57
C ARG A 523 7.04 4.47 -14.05
N LEU A 524 5.84 4.09 -14.48
CA LEU A 524 5.55 3.77 -15.89
C LEU A 524 5.20 5.01 -16.71
N GLU A 525 4.55 6.00 -16.12
CA GLU A 525 4.30 7.29 -16.76
C GLU A 525 5.60 8.02 -17.09
N GLU A 526 6.58 7.98 -16.18
CA GLU A 526 7.92 8.55 -16.41
C GLU A 526 8.63 7.97 -17.65
N ARG A 527 8.21 6.78 -18.11
CA ARG A 527 8.83 6.09 -19.25
C ARG A 527 8.22 6.47 -20.60
N ASP A 528 7.07 7.15 -20.65
CA ASP A 528 6.23 7.48 -21.83
C ASP A 528 5.80 6.28 -22.71
N THR A 529 6.73 5.39 -23.07
CA THR A 529 6.52 4.22 -23.93
C THR A 529 7.34 3.02 -23.45
N VAL A 530 6.70 1.86 -23.33
CA VAL A 530 7.33 0.61 -22.88
C VAL A 530 7.19 -0.50 -23.93
N ALA A 531 8.11 -1.47 -23.89
CA ALA A 531 8.08 -2.65 -24.75
C ALA A 531 8.66 -3.87 -24.00
N PRO A 532 8.10 -4.26 -22.84
CA PRO A 532 8.69 -5.33 -22.04
C PRO A 532 8.56 -6.68 -22.75
N GLU A 533 9.58 -7.51 -22.57
CA GLU A 533 9.65 -8.87 -23.10
C GLU A 533 9.71 -9.88 -21.95
N ARG A 534 9.56 -11.17 -22.29
CA ARG A 534 9.97 -12.25 -21.39
C ARG A 534 11.48 -12.40 -21.51
N GLU A 535 12.17 -12.46 -20.39
CA GLU A 535 13.62 -12.43 -20.26
C GLU A 535 14.16 -13.72 -19.63
N ASN A 536 13.32 -14.75 -19.50
CA ASN A 536 13.68 -16.04 -18.91
C ASN A 536 14.08 -15.90 -17.42
N ARG A 537 13.36 -15.06 -16.67
CA ARG A 537 13.51 -14.88 -15.22
C ARG A 537 13.05 -16.10 -14.42
N MET A 538 12.12 -16.88 -14.98
CA MET A 538 11.70 -18.16 -14.40
C MET A 538 11.63 -19.23 -15.49
N LEU A 539 12.36 -20.31 -15.28
CA LEU A 539 12.49 -21.39 -16.26
C LEU A 539 12.04 -22.70 -15.64
N ARG A 540 11.09 -23.35 -16.29
CA ARG A 540 10.70 -24.69 -15.87
C ARG A 540 11.72 -25.72 -16.38
N VAL A 541 12.01 -26.69 -15.56
CA VAL A 541 12.82 -27.85 -15.91
C VAL A 541 12.07 -29.08 -15.44
N ASP A 542 11.60 -29.93 -16.35
CA ASP A 542 10.95 -31.20 -16.03
C ASP A 542 11.98 -32.34 -15.98
N GLU A 543 12.92 -32.35 -16.94
CA GLU A 543 14.02 -33.32 -16.99
C GLU A 543 15.36 -32.64 -17.29
N THR A 544 16.42 -33.04 -16.58
CA THR A 544 17.79 -32.63 -16.91
C THR A 544 18.50 -33.73 -17.69
N VAL A 545 18.87 -33.46 -18.94
CA VAL A 545 19.65 -34.38 -19.79
C VAL A 545 21.10 -33.91 -19.82
N GLY A 546 22.00 -34.70 -19.21
CA GLY A 546 23.41 -34.41 -18.88
C GLY A 546 24.12 -33.18 -19.51
N GLU A 547 25.29 -33.40 -20.13
CA GLU A 547 26.06 -32.34 -20.79
C GLU A 547 25.92 -32.50 -22.31
N ALA A 548 25.56 -31.43 -23.00
CA ALA A 548 25.44 -31.42 -24.44
C ALA A 548 26.80 -31.59 -25.12
N SER A 549 26.88 -32.50 -26.08
CA SER A 549 28.09 -32.61 -26.90
C SER A 549 28.12 -31.47 -27.93
N VAL A 550 29.27 -30.81 -28.06
CA VAL A 550 29.41 -29.59 -28.86
C VAL A 550 30.24 -29.86 -30.11
N ALA A 551 29.66 -29.63 -31.29
CA ALA A 551 30.32 -29.69 -32.58
C ALA A 551 30.33 -28.30 -33.24
N VAL A 552 31.44 -27.58 -33.11
CA VAL A 552 31.61 -26.23 -33.67
C VAL A 552 32.06 -26.31 -35.13
N GLY A 553 31.26 -25.74 -36.04
CA GLY A 553 31.60 -25.53 -37.45
C GLY A 553 31.98 -24.07 -37.77
N ASP A 554 32.32 -23.82 -39.03
CA ASP A 554 32.69 -22.47 -39.50
C ASP A 554 31.51 -21.48 -39.45
N SER A 555 30.28 -21.97 -39.68
CA SER A 555 29.06 -21.15 -39.70
C SER A 555 27.97 -21.64 -38.76
N GLU A 556 27.95 -22.93 -38.45
CA GLU A 556 26.90 -23.59 -37.65
C GLU A 556 27.56 -24.39 -36.53
N THR A 557 27.00 -24.29 -35.33
CA THR A 557 27.40 -25.09 -34.17
C THR A 557 26.23 -26.00 -33.82
N THR A 558 26.52 -27.30 -33.68
CA THR A 558 25.52 -28.30 -33.30
C THR A 558 25.77 -28.75 -31.86
N LEU A 559 24.72 -28.66 -31.04
CA LEU A 559 24.64 -29.21 -29.69
C LEU A 559 23.80 -30.49 -29.76
N THR A 560 24.37 -31.63 -29.36
CA THR A 560 23.64 -32.91 -29.32
C THR A 560 23.34 -33.29 -27.88
N VAL A 561 22.07 -33.59 -27.60
CA VAL A 561 21.56 -34.04 -26.31
C VAL A 561 20.75 -35.32 -26.44
N ASP A 562 20.62 -36.07 -25.35
CA ASP A 562 19.75 -37.24 -25.31
C ASP A 562 18.26 -36.84 -25.28
N VAL A 563 17.41 -37.66 -25.88
CA VAL A 563 15.95 -37.56 -25.71
C VAL A 563 15.61 -38.04 -24.28
N PRO A 564 14.86 -37.25 -23.48
CA PRO A 564 14.49 -37.65 -22.13
C PRO A 564 13.69 -38.97 -22.12
N ASP A 565 13.87 -39.80 -21.09
CA ASP A 565 13.16 -41.10 -20.99
C ASP A 565 11.64 -40.88 -20.87
N GLY A 566 11.23 -39.77 -20.25
CA GLY A 566 9.83 -39.37 -20.11
C GLY A 566 9.25 -38.65 -21.33
N ALA A 567 9.92 -38.65 -22.49
CA ALA A 567 9.45 -37.96 -23.70
C ALA A 567 8.75 -38.89 -24.71
N ALA A 568 7.50 -38.59 -25.03
CA ALA A 568 6.77 -39.23 -26.12
C ALA A 568 7.15 -38.65 -27.49
N ALA A 569 7.39 -37.33 -27.55
CA ALA A 569 7.84 -36.64 -28.77
C ALA A 569 8.55 -35.33 -28.43
N VAL A 570 9.72 -35.08 -29.02
CA VAL A 570 10.42 -33.80 -28.92
C VAL A 570 9.72 -32.73 -29.78
N ARG A 571 9.74 -31.46 -29.34
CA ARG A 571 9.24 -30.29 -30.08
C ARG A 571 10.39 -29.45 -30.62
N PRO A 572 10.82 -29.64 -31.88
CA PRO A 572 12.04 -29.02 -32.42
C PRO A 572 12.07 -27.49 -32.40
N ASP A 573 10.91 -26.84 -32.54
CA ASP A 573 10.80 -25.38 -32.67
C ASP A 573 10.93 -24.63 -31.33
N THR A 574 11.16 -25.34 -30.22
CA THR A 574 11.22 -24.78 -28.87
C THR A 574 12.64 -24.66 -28.31
N PHE A 575 13.64 -25.15 -29.05
CA PHE A 575 15.01 -25.19 -28.54
C PHE A 575 15.66 -23.81 -28.51
N ARG A 576 16.29 -23.50 -27.37
CA ARG A 576 17.04 -22.24 -27.16
C ARG A 576 18.22 -22.43 -26.22
N ALA A 577 19.26 -21.64 -26.45
CA ALA A 577 20.39 -21.53 -25.54
C ALA A 577 20.17 -20.33 -24.61
N VAL A 578 20.35 -20.51 -23.30
CA VAL A 578 20.13 -19.48 -22.27
C VAL A 578 21.35 -19.37 -21.37
N ILE A 579 21.74 -18.16 -20.99
CA ILE A 579 22.85 -17.89 -20.05
C ILE A 579 22.34 -17.42 -18.68
N ARG A 580 23.22 -17.29 -17.68
CA ARG A 580 22.85 -16.89 -16.30
C ARG A 580 22.13 -15.54 -16.15
N THR A 581 22.23 -14.67 -17.15
CA THR A 581 21.54 -13.37 -17.16
C THR A 581 20.13 -13.43 -17.74
N GLY A 582 19.66 -14.61 -18.17
CA GLY A 582 18.37 -14.79 -18.85
C GLY A 582 18.41 -14.55 -20.36
N ALA A 583 19.47 -13.90 -20.88
CA ALA A 583 19.64 -13.72 -22.32
C ALA A 583 19.65 -15.05 -23.06
N ASP A 584 18.95 -15.12 -24.20
CA ASP A 584 18.79 -16.35 -24.95
C ASP A 584 19.04 -16.19 -26.46
N LEU A 585 19.15 -17.35 -27.12
CA LEU A 585 19.26 -17.48 -28.55
C LEU A 585 18.43 -18.68 -29.00
N GLU A 586 17.47 -18.46 -29.90
CA GLU A 586 16.69 -19.52 -30.51
C GLU A 586 17.54 -20.38 -31.47
N ALA A 587 17.27 -21.69 -31.49
CA ALA A 587 17.93 -22.59 -32.42
C ALA A 587 17.51 -22.31 -33.87
N THR A 588 18.46 -22.42 -34.79
CA THR A 588 18.18 -22.35 -36.24
C THR A 588 17.42 -23.60 -36.72
N SER A 589 17.70 -24.75 -36.12
CA SER A 589 16.94 -25.99 -36.34
C SER A 589 17.24 -27.01 -35.24
N ALA A 590 16.31 -27.93 -34.99
CA ALA A 590 16.55 -29.13 -34.20
C ALA A 590 16.06 -30.38 -34.96
N THR A 591 16.81 -31.47 -34.90
CA THR A 591 16.46 -32.74 -35.56
C THR A 591 16.62 -33.90 -34.59
N VAL A 592 15.57 -34.72 -34.47
CA VAL A 592 15.62 -35.96 -33.68
C VAL A 592 16.25 -37.07 -34.52
N ASP A 593 17.34 -37.67 -34.03
CA ASP A 593 17.98 -38.86 -34.60
C ASP A 593 18.07 -39.98 -33.55
N GLY A 594 17.13 -40.92 -33.64
CA GLY A 594 17.01 -42.01 -32.67
C GLY A 594 16.73 -41.48 -31.27
N ASP A 595 17.66 -41.73 -30.35
CA ASP A 595 17.56 -41.38 -28.94
C ASP A 595 18.28 -40.04 -28.63
N SER A 596 18.58 -39.24 -29.66
CA SER A 596 19.29 -37.96 -29.53
C SER A 596 18.63 -36.85 -30.34
N VAL A 597 18.89 -35.60 -29.95
CA VAL A 597 18.46 -34.38 -30.66
C VAL A 597 19.68 -33.55 -31.01
N ASP A 598 19.86 -33.30 -32.31
CA ASP A 598 20.87 -32.37 -32.84
C ASP A 598 20.26 -30.98 -32.98
N VAL A 599 20.73 -30.02 -32.19
CA VAL A 599 20.25 -28.64 -32.15
C VAL A 599 21.31 -27.71 -32.74
N THR A 600 20.96 -26.98 -33.78
CA THR A 600 21.91 -26.17 -34.56
C THR A 600 21.67 -24.68 -34.34
N PHE A 601 22.75 -23.94 -34.10
CA PHE A 601 22.79 -22.49 -33.96
C PHE A 601 23.75 -21.86 -34.97
N ALA A 602 23.51 -20.60 -35.33
CA ALA A 602 24.54 -19.80 -35.99
C ALA A 602 25.73 -19.63 -35.03
N THR A 603 26.93 -19.99 -35.48
CA THR A 603 28.12 -20.03 -34.60
C THR A 603 28.50 -18.66 -34.08
N ASP A 604 28.41 -17.64 -34.93
CA ASP A 604 28.76 -16.27 -34.54
C ASP A 604 27.79 -15.71 -33.48
N ASP A 605 26.49 -16.02 -33.60
CA ASP A 605 25.46 -15.56 -32.67
C ASP A 605 25.59 -16.29 -31.32
N LEU A 606 25.80 -17.61 -31.32
CA LEU A 606 25.99 -18.38 -30.09
C LEU A 606 27.27 -17.96 -29.35
N ARG A 607 28.34 -17.61 -30.09
CA ARG A 607 29.56 -17.04 -29.49
C ARG A 607 29.33 -15.64 -28.94
N ALA A 608 28.53 -14.82 -29.62
CA ALA A 608 28.19 -13.49 -29.13
C ALA A 608 27.43 -13.57 -27.81
N LEU A 609 26.43 -14.47 -27.71
CA LEU A 609 25.65 -14.70 -26.49
C LEU A 609 26.55 -14.95 -25.26
N VAL A 610 27.60 -15.76 -25.40
CA VAL A 610 28.49 -16.11 -24.28
C VAL A 610 29.68 -15.17 -24.08
N ALA A 611 29.90 -14.20 -24.97
CA ALA A 611 31.10 -13.35 -24.93
C ALA A 611 30.98 -12.19 -23.93
N ASP A 612 29.75 -11.79 -23.60
CA ASP A 612 29.48 -10.60 -22.79
C ASP A 612 29.47 -10.87 -21.28
N VAL A 613 29.65 -12.14 -20.87
CA VAL A 613 29.55 -12.57 -19.47
C VAL A 613 30.70 -13.52 -19.13
N ASP A 614 31.39 -13.25 -18.02
CA ASP A 614 32.37 -14.18 -17.44
C ASP A 614 31.64 -15.40 -16.85
N GLU A 615 32.13 -16.60 -17.17
CA GLU A 615 31.49 -17.87 -16.76
C GLU A 615 29.97 -17.88 -17.05
N PRO A 616 29.57 -17.87 -18.33
CA PRO A 616 28.20 -17.53 -18.75
C PRO A 616 27.12 -18.55 -18.33
N ALA A 617 27.51 -19.71 -17.79
CA ALA A 617 26.60 -20.82 -17.44
C ALA A 617 25.59 -21.13 -18.57
N LEU A 618 26.12 -21.46 -19.75
CA LEU A 618 25.31 -21.76 -20.94
C LEU A 618 24.53 -23.06 -20.76
N ARG A 619 23.22 -22.98 -20.97
CA ARG A 619 22.28 -24.11 -20.87
C ARG A 619 21.44 -24.19 -22.12
N LEU A 620 21.09 -25.40 -22.52
CA LEU A 620 20.19 -25.66 -23.64
C LEU A 620 18.84 -26.12 -23.08
N PHE A 621 17.78 -25.44 -23.47
CA PHE A 621 16.40 -25.78 -23.14
C PHE A 621 15.68 -26.27 -24.38
N GLY A 622 14.75 -27.21 -24.21
CA GLY A 622 13.92 -27.73 -25.30
C GLY A 622 12.63 -28.36 -24.80
N GLY A 623 11.56 -28.25 -25.58
CA GLY A 623 10.24 -28.77 -25.27
C GLY A 623 10.03 -30.21 -25.75
N TYR A 624 9.20 -30.96 -25.03
CA TYR A 624 8.73 -32.29 -25.42
C TYR A 624 7.31 -32.58 -24.91
N ASP A 625 6.59 -33.43 -25.63
CA ASP A 625 5.33 -34.02 -25.17
C ASP A 625 5.65 -35.14 -24.18
N PRO A 626 5.10 -35.14 -22.96
CA PRO A 626 5.41 -36.15 -21.95
C PRO A 626 4.80 -37.52 -22.30
N ASP A 627 5.53 -38.59 -21.97
CA ASP A 627 5.01 -39.95 -21.98
C ASP A 627 4.08 -40.17 -20.77
N GLN A 628 2.81 -40.45 -21.04
CA GLN A 628 1.79 -40.58 -20.01
C GLN A 628 1.97 -41.81 -19.13
N GLU A 629 2.62 -42.88 -19.62
CA GLU A 629 2.92 -44.05 -18.79
C GLU A 629 4.11 -43.78 -17.86
N TYR A 630 5.06 -42.95 -18.30
CA TYR A 630 6.20 -42.55 -17.48
C TYR A 630 5.77 -41.62 -16.34
N TRP A 631 4.94 -40.63 -16.64
CA TRP A 631 4.55 -39.59 -15.68
C TRP A 631 3.21 -39.82 -14.95
N ASP A 632 2.50 -40.92 -15.26
CA ASP A 632 1.17 -41.25 -14.73
C ASP A 632 0.09 -40.15 -14.87
N TYR A 633 0.24 -39.24 -15.83
CA TYR A 633 -0.76 -38.19 -16.08
C TYR A 633 -1.88 -38.66 -17.01
N GLY A 634 -3.14 -38.44 -16.63
CA GLY A 634 -4.30 -38.68 -17.50
C GLY A 634 -4.93 -37.37 -17.99
N PHE A 635 -4.82 -37.01 -19.29
CA PHE A 635 -5.43 -35.74 -19.76
C PHE A 635 -6.02 -35.71 -21.19
N ASP A 636 -7.02 -34.81 -21.32
CA ASP A 636 -7.34 -33.98 -22.50
C ASP A 636 -6.89 -32.53 -22.17
N VAL A 637 -6.31 -31.83 -23.16
CA VAL A 637 -5.58 -30.52 -23.20
C VAL A 637 -5.85 -29.44 -22.11
N PRO A 638 -4.82 -28.68 -21.62
CA PRO A 638 -4.94 -27.68 -20.55
C PRO A 638 -5.51 -26.32 -20.95
N THR A 639 -5.79 -25.50 -19.93
CA THR A 639 -6.34 -24.13 -19.96
C THR A 639 -5.32 -23.00 -20.02
N SER A 640 -4.00 -23.26 -19.92
CA SER A 640 -2.92 -22.23 -19.88
C SER A 640 -1.78 -22.55 -20.86
N SER A 641 -1.12 -21.50 -21.38
CA SER A 641 0.02 -21.59 -22.31
C SER A 641 1.30 -22.12 -21.66
N GLY A 642 1.42 -22.06 -20.33
CA GLY A 642 2.60 -22.50 -19.58
C GLY A 642 2.84 -24.00 -19.50
N TYR A 643 1.83 -24.79 -19.84
CA TYR A 643 1.85 -26.25 -19.75
C TYR A 643 1.60 -26.91 -21.10
N GLU A 644 1.91 -26.20 -22.19
CA GLU A 644 1.76 -26.74 -23.55
C GLU A 644 2.68 -27.93 -23.83
N TYR A 645 3.83 -28.02 -23.14
CA TYR A 645 4.83 -29.07 -23.25
C TYR A 645 5.74 -29.08 -22.01
N PHE A 646 6.47 -30.18 -21.80
CA PHE A 646 7.49 -30.31 -20.77
C PHE A 646 8.83 -29.81 -21.29
N GLN A 647 9.71 -29.34 -20.42
CA GLN A 647 10.99 -28.76 -20.76
C GLN A 647 12.15 -29.64 -20.26
N LEU A 648 13.03 -30.01 -21.19
CA LEU A 648 14.34 -30.55 -20.86
C LEU A 648 15.37 -29.43 -20.72
N ARG A 649 16.36 -29.64 -19.86
CA ARG A 649 17.56 -28.80 -19.74
C ARG A 649 18.83 -29.62 -19.89
N ALA A 650 19.81 -29.10 -20.63
CA ALA A 650 21.16 -29.66 -20.71
C ALA A 650 22.21 -28.60 -20.40
N ASN A 651 23.28 -28.98 -19.71
CA ASN A 651 24.41 -28.09 -19.50
C ASN A 651 25.27 -28.02 -20.78
N VAL A 652 25.78 -26.84 -21.12
CA VAL A 652 26.66 -26.65 -22.29
C VAL A 652 27.97 -26.04 -21.83
N SER A 653 29.09 -26.71 -22.12
CA SER A 653 30.41 -26.16 -21.84
C SER A 653 30.70 -24.97 -22.74
N ALA A 654 30.60 -23.75 -22.21
CA ALA A 654 30.94 -22.53 -22.96
C ALA A 654 32.41 -22.54 -23.46
N ALA A 655 33.31 -23.20 -22.72
CA ALA A 655 34.69 -23.39 -23.14
C ALA A 655 34.79 -24.14 -24.49
N ALA A 656 33.90 -25.10 -24.74
CA ALA A 656 33.88 -25.87 -25.99
C ALA A 656 33.56 -25.01 -27.22
N LEU A 657 32.92 -23.85 -27.06
CA LEU A 657 32.63 -22.88 -28.14
C LEU A 657 33.86 -22.07 -28.57
N THR A 658 34.88 -22.03 -27.71
CA THR A 658 36.13 -21.26 -27.88
C THR A 658 37.32 -22.11 -28.34
N THR A 659 37.21 -23.44 -28.23
CA THR A 659 38.28 -24.37 -28.60
C THR A 659 38.15 -24.83 -30.05
N ASP A 660 39.02 -24.31 -30.91
CA ASP A 660 39.28 -24.83 -32.25
C ASP A 660 40.17 -26.09 -32.12
N ASP A 661 39.58 -27.28 -31.92
CA ASP A 661 40.16 -28.56 -32.41
C ASP A 661 39.26 -29.78 -32.14
N GLY A 662 39.05 -30.59 -33.18
CA GLY A 662 38.35 -31.86 -33.06
C GLY A 662 39.19 -32.93 -32.36
N SER A 663 38.68 -33.49 -31.25
CA SER A 663 39.09 -34.81 -30.76
C SER A 663 38.12 -35.37 -29.73
N ASN A 664 37.43 -36.43 -30.13
CA ASN A 664 36.61 -37.35 -29.35
C ASN A 664 37.30 -37.87 -28.07
N GLY A 665 36.56 -38.01 -26.97
CA GLY A 665 37.06 -38.61 -25.72
C GLY A 665 35.94 -38.93 -24.73
N SER A 666 35.39 -40.14 -24.85
CA SER A 666 34.51 -40.81 -23.88
C SER A 666 35.29 -41.26 -22.64
N ASP A 667 34.67 -41.10 -21.47
CA ASP A 667 34.75 -41.90 -20.23
C ASP A 667 33.70 -41.25 -19.29
N GLY A 668 32.60 -41.84 -18.85
CA GLY A 668 32.40 -43.19 -18.32
C GLY A 668 32.32 -43.12 -16.79
N ASN A 669 31.13 -43.36 -16.23
CA ASN A 669 30.87 -44.40 -15.21
C ASN A 669 30.04 -44.02 -13.96
N GLU A 670 29.00 -44.82 -13.77
CA GLU A 670 28.44 -45.41 -12.53
C GLU A 670 27.58 -44.59 -11.54
N SER A 671 26.32 -45.05 -11.54
CA SER A 671 25.20 -45.02 -10.60
C SER A 671 25.45 -45.68 -9.23
N ASP A 672 24.65 -45.29 -8.24
CA ASP A 672 24.14 -46.07 -7.07
C ASP A 672 22.94 -45.24 -6.53
N ASP A 673 21.65 -45.54 -6.77
CA ASP A 673 20.74 -46.61 -6.31
C ASP A 673 20.24 -46.52 -4.84
N ASP A 674 18.92 -46.76 -4.70
CA ASP A 674 18.06 -46.96 -3.50
C ASP A 674 17.76 -45.73 -2.59
N GLY A 675 16.53 -45.37 -2.22
CA GLY A 675 15.22 -46.02 -2.34
C GLY A 675 14.32 -45.75 -1.11
N ASN A 676 13.11 -45.23 -1.39
CA ASN A 676 11.80 -45.64 -0.84
C ASN A 676 11.23 -45.13 0.52
N GLU A 677 10.22 -44.25 0.37
CA GLU A 677 8.83 -44.23 0.90
C GLU A 677 8.50 -44.11 2.40
N SER A 678 7.53 -43.23 2.72
CA SER A 678 6.16 -43.65 3.13
C SER A 678 5.13 -42.49 3.27
N ASP A 679 3.97 -42.68 2.62
CA ASP A 679 2.56 -42.32 2.93
C ASP A 679 2.23 -41.14 3.89
N ASP A 680 1.33 -40.23 3.48
CA ASP A 680 -0.08 -40.21 3.96
C ASP A 680 -0.98 -39.26 3.11
N GLY A 681 -2.28 -39.54 3.08
CA GLY A 681 -3.27 -38.81 2.26
C GLY A 681 -3.87 -37.56 2.92
N GLY A 682 -4.40 -36.66 2.08
CA GLY A 682 -5.14 -35.46 2.47
C GLY A 682 -6.26 -35.14 1.47
N SER A 683 -7.38 -34.66 2.00
CA SER A 683 -8.64 -34.37 1.30
C SER A 683 -8.77 -32.91 0.88
N ASP A 684 -9.32 -32.76 -0.32
CA ASP A 684 -9.82 -31.60 -1.07
C ASP A 684 -10.80 -30.69 -0.32
N ASP A 685 -10.69 -29.37 -0.54
CA ASP A 685 -11.80 -28.41 -0.52
C ASP A 685 -11.36 -27.09 -1.22
N GLY A 686 -11.97 -26.79 -2.36
CA GLY A 686 -11.79 -25.54 -3.13
C GLY A 686 -12.83 -24.46 -2.81
N MET A 687 -12.49 -23.20 -3.11
CA MET A 687 -13.42 -22.06 -3.07
C MET A 687 -13.39 -21.21 -4.36
N PRO A 688 -14.51 -20.49 -4.67
CA PRO A 688 -14.78 -19.88 -5.98
C PRO A 688 -14.55 -18.35 -6.01
N GLY A 689 -14.33 -17.82 -7.23
CA GLY A 689 -14.00 -16.40 -7.48
C GLY A 689 -15.17 -15.42 -7.60
N PHE A 690 -14.84 -14.14 -7.43
CA PHE A 690 -15.70 -12.95 -7.54
C PHE A 690 -15.41 -12.13 -8.81
N GLY A 691 -16.40 -11.32 -9.25
CA GLY A 691 -16.43 -10.61 -10.54
C GLY A 691 -16.09 -9.11 -10.49
N PRO A 692 -16.01 -8.44 -11.66
CA PRO A 692 -15.17 -7.26 -11.90
C PRO A 692 -15.90 -5.91 -11.77
N LEU A 693 -16.60 -5.64 -10.66
CA LEU A 693 -17.28 -4.36 -10.46
C LEU A 693 -17.01 -3.69 -9.09
N GLY A 694 -16.04 -4.19 -8.32
CA GLY A 694 -15.63 -3.60 -7.02
C GLY A 694 -14.33 -2.81 -7.04
N ALA A 695 -13.65 -2.70 -8.20
CA ALA A 695 -12.28 -2.17 -8.29
C ALA A 695 -12.17 -0.62 -8.36
N LEU A 696 -13.26 0.11 -8.13
CA LEU A 696 -13.23 1.59 -8.09
C LEU A 696 -13.63 2.16 -6.73
N ALA A 697 -14.26 1.35 -5.87
CA ALA A 697 -14.58 1.75 -4.50
C ALA A 697 -13.49 1.30 -3.49
N GLY A 698 -12.77 0.22 -3.80
CA GLY A 698 -11.63 -0.23 -2.99
C GLY A 698 -10.32 0.36 -3.50
N GLY A 699 -9.90 1.50 -2.94
CA GLY A 699 -8.50 1.91 -2.76
C GLY A 699 -7.52 1.91 -3.95
N SER A 700 -7.94 1.61 -5.17
CA SER A 700 -7.03 1.23 -6.24
C SER A 700 -6.99 2.19 -7.42
N ALA A 701 -7.29 3.48 -7.30
CA ALA A 701 -7.31 4.43 -8.43
C ALA A 701 -6.19 5.52 -8.49
N GLY A 702 -5.91 6.27 -7.44
CA GLY A 702 -5.17 7.56 -7.41
C GLY A 702 -3.66 7.61 -7.12
N GLY A 703 -2.85 6.79 -7.75
CA GLY A 703 -1.39 7.02 -7.75
C GLY A 703 -0.84 7.83 -8.92
N TYR A 704 -1.72 8.43 -9.69
CA TYR A 704 -1.45 8.80 -11.07
C TYR A 704 -0.82 10.20 -11.24
N LEU A 705 -0.98 11.17 -10.32
CA LEU A 705 -0.61 12.57 -10.69
C LEU A 705 0.26 13.40 -9.75
N TYR A 706 0.84 12.78 -8.72
CA TYR A 706 1.91 13.39 -7.92
C TYR A 706 3.13 13.85 -8.78
N SER A 707 3.51 13.11 -9.83
CA SER A 707 4.68 13.48 -10.69
C SER A 707 4.42 14.62 -11.68
N ARG A 708 3.15 14.98 -11.94
CA ARG A 708 2.80 16.01 -12.93
C ARG A 708 3.10 17.44 -12.47
N ARG A 709 3.11 17.71 -11.15
CA ARG A 709 3.32 19.08 -10.62
C ARG A 709 4.80 19.45 -10.41
N ARG A 710 5.69 18.51 -10.08
CA ARG A 710 7.14 18.81 -9.93
C ARG A 710 7.81 19.25 -11.24
N SER A 711 7.31 18.81 -12.40
CA SER A 711 7.89 19.15 -13.71
C SER A 711 7.44 20.52 -14.28
N ALA A 712 6.42 21.16 -13.68
CA ALA A 712 5.89 22.46 -14.14
C ALA A 712 6.43 23.68 -13.36
N GLY A 713 7.23 23.46 -12.32
CA GLY A 713 7.59 24.47 -11.32
C GLY A 713 9.02 24.98 -11.33
N ASP A 714 9.74 25.03 -12.46
CA ASP A 714 11.08 25.64 -12.49
C ASP A 714 11.44 26.31 -13.83
N GLU A 715 10.87 27.49 -14.09
CA GLU A 715 11.46 28.46 -15.02
C GLU A 715 12.12 29.61 -14.23
N PRO A 716 13.46 29.76 -14.23
CA PRO A 716 14.09 30.86 -13.53
C PRO A 716 13.93 32.15 -14.33
N ALA A 717 13.22 33.11 -13.75
CA ALA A 717 13.11 34.47 -14.28
C ALA A 717 14.47 35.18 -14.25
N GLU A 718 14.99 35.51 -15.44
CA GLU A 718 16.09 36.48 -15.58
C GLU A 718 15.69 37.86 -15.03
N THR A 719 16.49 38.42 -14.12
CA THR A 719 17.25 39.69 -14.29
C THR A 719 17.65 40.28 -12.93
N SER A 720 18.95 40.52 -12.71
CA SER A 720 19.44 41.88 -12.46
C SER A 720 20.96 41.98 -12.48
N GLU A 721 21.41 43.04 -13.12
CA GLU A 721 22.79 43.46 -13.32
C GLU A 721 23.50 43.75 -11.98
N SER A 722 24.74 43.27 -11.82
CA SER A 722 25.71 44.04 -11.04
C SER A 722 27.12 43.95 -11.64
N SER A 723 27.68 45.14 -11.79
CA SER A 723 28.95 45.50 -12.42
C SER A 723 30.18 44.88 -11.74
N THR A 724 31.06 44.27 -12.53
CA THR A 724 32.46 44.04 -12.16
C THR A 724 33.37 45.05 -12.89
N ASP A 725 33.80 46.07 -12.14
CA ASP A 725 35.06 46.76 -12.38
C ASP A 725 36.19 45.94 -11.72
N GLY A 726 37.33 45.79 -12.40
CA GLY A 726 38.63 45.80 -11.72
C GLY A 726 39.53 44.56 -11.83
N ASP A 727 40.49 44.68 -12.76
CA ASP A 727 41.92 44.37 -12.64
C ASP A 727 42.50 42.96 -12.97
N ASP A 728 43.39 43.04 -13.97
CA ASP A 728 44.49 42.19 -14.48
C ASP A 728 44.22 40.93 -15.33
#